data_AF-A0A093VKJ3-F1
#
_entry.id   AF-A0A093VKJ3-F1
#
_cell.length_a   1.000
_cell.length_b   1.000
_cell.length_c   1.000
_cell.angle_alpha   90.00
_cell.angle_beta   90.00
_cell.angle_gamma   90.00
#
_symmetry.space_group_name_H-M   'P 1'
#
loop_
_entity.id
_entity.type
_entity.pdbx_description
1 polymer ?
#
loop_
_entity_poly.entity_id
_entity_poly.type
_entity_poly.pdbx_seq_one_letter_code
_entity_poly.pdbx_strand_id
1 'polypeptide(L)'
;MVSNKALIYTKLPTHNPVVGEHLQVESLPDFDLNQHVPEGSAIIKGLYFSCDPYMRGRMRPPTKSSYAPPFEIGKPIAAYALVQVLRLEDGKESATTAGGQTYGKGDILYGLFDIAEYSLVGKQLLQHPYVNKVENPYNLPLSNFLSAMGMTGLTAYSSLYEIGKPKKGETIFISSAAGAVGQIVGQIAKKEGLKVIGSVGDDAKLDFIVNELGFDSGFNYKKETSVLEALQRHAPNGVDIYYENVGGEHLAAALECLNVFGRIIASGMVSQYSLPPDDRYPIKNLTQIIPKRIRFQGFLVNDPDFGPKYVKERDERVPQWLAEGSIKTKEHIDEGIDQAGTAFVNMLAGKNFGKAIIHVADPEYVSVSVGDPQWSSYLLDSYASSMPSAPRRFSYASVVSGVANDQPSLPAPALAHHLNFHIPYYTGNSAASINTTSTAAATTSLPSTAVTTYPPLTSPSTTNSTPSSTSVTATDADMQMNYGATSAGWRRSSGLPPYSRQFANIPEYAGATRSPSAGALTSAGTGLSTTTSSPALLISSSSTSTPSSPFYDPSFFVPSYLRNSRYVARLESARRSKLAATQRESLQQQQQQPSLSASSSHVSLHRMAPSHRGMTYDIVEKEPAVTTAAAAAPLEDKPQPLPSRWNESDRHDGLDLTNDGMEVRYMGHVHKPDHEAASVRSDFPMPREAGIYYYEATILVKPKDAVIAIGFSSPRASLERLPGWDNESWAYHGDDGKAFIGENQGQGRPFGPTFTVNDTIGCGVNFTTRSTFFTKNGILIGTAFKDLPASKSISFYPSIGMKRHNGMHVRVNFGQQPFMYDIDGLVKKEKHSLLNEISETSTANLQPPLDEAALLQELVAQFLAQEGYYETARTFAEEVREESVTLESGQSRSLYQHEPGEDIDTANRQKIRAAILEGDMDRALKYTNAYFPKVLQDNPHILFKLRCRKFLEMMCKCSDSSSAATTERVKDSGEEMEVDDGYSDGEGMETEESAPTTTADDSAKFHDLLTEAVQYGQQLRMDYPSDEYGGDKQYLDDIFSLVAYPDPRSSVHGHHLDASGRVAVADDLNAAILVSLGKSSTAALETIYSQTEALVNELSEDGGAGAFINIRSDFLS
;
A
#
# COMPACT_ATOMS: atom_id res chain seq x y z
N MET A 1 -22.93 -44.72 3.08
CA MET A 1 -21.59 -44.64 2.48
C MET A 1 -21.71 -44.39 0.98
N VAL A 2 -21.13 -43.29 0.50
CA VAL A 2 -20.86 -42.95 -0.90
C VAL A 2 -19.45 -42.37 -0.98
N SER A 3 -18.78 -42.45 -2.12
CA SER A 3 -17.52 -41.72 -2.32
C SER A 3 -17.75 -40.21 -2.17
N ASN A 4 -16.76 -39.49 -1.64
CA ASN A 4 -16.82 -38.04 -1.53
C ASN A 4 -15.44 -37.42 -1.80
N LYS A 5 -15.30 -36.73 -2.92
CA LYS A 5 -14.10 -35.95 -3.27
C LYS A 5 -14.24 -34.51 -2.79
N ALA A 6 -13.11 -33.85 -2.54
CA ALA A 6 -13.02 -32.41 -2.31
C ALA A 6 -11.74 -31.79 -2.88
N LEU A 7 -11.77 -30.49 -3.20
CA LEU A 7 -10.58 -29.73 -3.61
C LEU A 7 -9.87 -29.13 -2.38
N ILE A 8 -8.79 -29.78 -1.95
CA ILE A 8 -8.00 -29.44 -0.76
C ILE A 8 -6.95 -28.37 -1.09
N TYR A 9 -6.78 -27.40 -0.18
CA TYR A 9 -5.67 -26.44 -0.17
C TYR A 9 -4.47 -27.05 0.56
N THR A 10 -3.45 -27.45 -0.19
CA THR A 10 -2.32 -28.25 0.33
C THR A 10 -1.12 -27.41 0.73
N LYS A 11 -0.92 -26.22 0.12
CA LYS A 11 0.27 -25.38 0.34
C LYS A 11 0.04 -23.92 -0.07
N LEU A 12 0.70 -22.99 0.62
CA LEU A 12 0.74 -21.56 0.30
C LEU A 12 1.51 -21.23 -1.00
N PRO A 13 0.88 -20.60 -2.02
CA PRO A 13 1.55 -20.18 -3.24
C PRO A 13 2.18 -18.78 -3.14
N THR A 14 3.42 -18.64 -3.61
CA THR A 14 4.08 -17.35 -3.81
C THR A 14 3.59 -16.64 -5.09
N HIS A 15 3.42 -17.38 -6.19
CA HIS A 15 3.00 -16.86 -7.49
C HIS A 15 1.58 -17.35 -7.88
N ASN A 16 1.36 -17.77 -9.13
CA ASN A 16 0.16 -18.52 -9.50
C ASN A 16 0.17 -19.90 -8.81
N PRO A 17 -0.97 -20.39 -8.28
CA PRO A 17 -1.05 -21.71 -7.67
C PRO A 17 -0.86 -22.81 -8.72
N VAL A 18 -0.25 -23.92 -8.28
CA VAL A 18 0.05 -25.10 -9.11
C VAL A 18 -0.76 -26.29 -8.61
N VAL A 19 -1.50 -26.94 -9.51
CA VAL A 19 -2.29 -28.14 -9.23
C VAL A 19 -1.36 -29.30 -8.86
N GLY A 20 -1.69 -30.06 -7.82
CA GLY A 20 -0.86 -31.14 -7.28
C GLY A 20 0.27 -30.66 -6.34
N GLU A 21 0.41 -29.36 -6.11
CA GLU A 21 1.30 -28.80 -5.08
C GLU A 21 0.55 -27.92 -4.09
N HIS A 22 -0.28 -27.01 -4.58
CA HIS A 22 -1.01 -26.00 -3.80
C HIS A 22 -2.50 -26.29 -3.68
N LEU A 23 -3.05 -27.03 -4.65
CA LEU A 23 -4.45 -27.43 -4.76
C LEU A 23 -4.50 -28.86 -5.29
N GLN A 24 -5.17 -29.76 -4.58
CA GLN A 24 -5.28 -31.18 -4.94
C GLN A 24 -6.70 -31.67 -4.72
N VAL A 25 -7.25 -32.44 -5.68
CA VAL A 25 -8.51 -33.16 -5.47
C VAL A 25 -8.19 -34.44 -4.72
N GLU A 26 -8.81 -34.63 -3.56
CA GLU A 26 -8.60 -35.80 -2.70
C GLU A 26 -9.93 -36.51 -2.43
N SER A 27 -9.89 -37.84 -2.36
CA SER A 27 -11.00 -38.63 -1.83
C SER A 27 -10.99 -38.54 -0.30
N LEU A 28 -12.01 -37.88 0.25
CA LEU A 28 -12.31 -37.93 1.67
C LEU A 28 -12.80 -39.34 2.05
N PRO A 29 -12.86 -39.70 3.35
CA PRO A 29 -13.54 -40.92 3.79
C PRO A 29 -14.99 -40.98 3.26
N ASP A 30 -15.45 -42.18 2.90
CA ASP A 30 -16.81 -42.39 2.39
C ASP A 30 -17.85 -41.69 3.27
N PHE A 31 -18.68 -40.85 2.64
CA PHE A 31 -19.66 -40.04 3.33
C PHE A 31 -20.92 -40.87 3.60
N ASP A 32 -21.48 -40.82 4.81
CA ASP A 32 -22.76 -41.48 5.08
C ASP A 32 -23.94 -40.51 4.93
N LEU A 33 -24.71 -40.71 3.86
CA LEU A 33 -25.97 -39.97 3.62
C LEU A 33 -27.03 -40.26 4.70
N ASN A 34 -26.85 -41.29 5.54
CA ASN A 34 -27.77 -41.71 6.60
C ASN A 34 -27.28 -41.40 8.03
N GLN A 35 -26.13 -40.73 8.21
CA GLN A 35 -25.61 -40.37 9.55
C GLN A 35 -26.56 -39.45 10.34
N HIS A 36 -26.35 -39.29 11.65
CA HIS A 36 -27.08 -38.29 12.43
C HIS A 36 -26.84 -36.87 11.87
N VAL A 37 -27.90 -36.09 11.66
CA VAL A 37 -27.82 -34.67 11.27
C VAL A 37 -28.19 -33.80 12.48
N PRO A 38 -27.23 -33.05 13.06
CA PRO A 38 -27.47 -32.23 14.25
C PRO A 38 -28.45 -31.07 14.04
N GLU A 39 -28.89 -30.45 15.14
CA GLU A 39 -29.84 -29.33 15.12
C GLU A 39 -29.41 -28.20 14.16
N GLY A 40 -30.36 -27.69 13.38
CA GLY A 40 -30.17 -26.64 12.38
C GLY A 40 -29.16 -26.94 11.27
N SER A 41 -28.70 -28.19 11.14
CA SER A 41 -27.70 -28.62 10.15
C SER A 41 -28.35 -29.32 8.95
N ALA A 42 -27.60 -29.53 7.86
CA ALA A 42 -28.10 -30.23 6.67
C ALA A 42 -27.00 -31.03 5.96
N ILE A 43 -27.37 -32.14 5.33
CA ILE A 43 -26.55 -32.82 4.32
C ILE A 43 -26.89 -32.22 2.96
N ILE A 44 -25.86 -31.73 2.27
CA ILE A 44 -25.96 -31.16 0.92
C ILE A 44 -25.13 -31.96 -0.10
N LYS A 45 -25.50 -31.81 -1.37
CA LYS A 45 -24.77 -32.28 -2.55
C LYS A 45 -24.25 -31.08 -3.34
N GLY A 46 -22.97 -31.06 -3.70
CA GLY A 46 -22.39 -30.06 -4.58
C GLY A 46 -22.85 -30.25 -6.02
N LEU A 47 -23.46 -29.22 -6.62
CA LEU A 47 -23.91 -29.28 -8.03
C LEU A 47 -22.97 -28.49 -8.94
N TYR A 48 -22.78 -27.19 -8.65
CA TYR A 48 -21.96 -26.27 -9.43
C TYR A 48 -21.13 -25.38 -8.49
N PHE A 49 -19.86 -25.13 -8.83
CA PHE A 49 -18.95 -24.29 -8.05
C PHE A 49 -18.33 -23.17 -8.89
N SER A 50 -18.16 -22.01 -8.28
CA SER A 50 -17.71 -20.77 -8.91
C SER A 50 -16.20 -20.61 -8.80
N CYS A 51 -15.48 -20.52 -9.92
CA CYS A 51 -14.09 -20.05 -9.91
C CYS A 51 -14.07 -18.53 -10.01
N ASP A 52 -13.56 -17.84 -8.98
CA ASP A 52 -13.48 -16.38 -8.92
C ASP A 52 -12.07 -15.87 -8.52
N PRO A 53 -11.58 -14.75 -9.10
CA PRO A 53 -10.23 -14.24 -8.83
C PRO A 53 -9.92 -13.93 -7.35
N TYR A 54 -10.92 -13.54 -6.55
CA TYR A 54 -10.71 -13.20 -5.13
C TYR A 54 -10.22 -14.40 -4.30
N MET A 55 -10.49 -15.63 -4.72
CA MET A 55 -10.04 -16.85 -4.04
C MET A 55 -8.50 -16.92 -3.98
N ARG A 56 -7.77 -16.34 -4.96
CA ARG A 56 -6.30 -16.22 -4.89
C ARG A 56 -5.83 -15.36 -3.71
N GLY A 57 -6.62 -14.36 -3.31
CA GLY A 57 -6.39 -13.53 -2.12
C GLY A 57 -6.67 -14.25 -0.80
N ARG A 58 -7.36 -15.40 -0.82
CA ARG A 58 -7.53 -16.27 0.36
C ARG A 58 -6.37 -17.26 0.54
N MET A 59 -5.59 -17.51 -0.52
CA MET A 59 -4.37 -18.33 -0.47
C MET A 59 -3.18 -17.51 0.09
N ARG A 60 -3.24 -17.20 1.40
CA ARG A 60 -2.29 -16.36 2.13
C ARG A 60 -2.10 -16.83 3.59
N PRO A 61 -1.04 -16.41 4.32
CA PRO A 61 -0.91 -16.68 5.75
C PRO A 61 -2.02 -16.02 6.58
N PRO A 62 -2.48 -16.63 7.70
CA PRO A 62 -3.46 -16.01 8.60
C PRO A 62 -3.03 -14.67 9.20
N THR A 63 -1.72 -14.45 9.39
CA THR A 63 -1.14 -13.19 9.88
C THR A 63 -1.34 -11.99 8.94
N LYS A 64 -1.89 -12.19 7.74
CA LYS A 64 -2.21 -11.11 6.81
C LYS A 64 -3.73 -10.89 6.80
N SER A 65 -4.19 -9.79 7.40
CA SER A 65 -5.61 -9.42 7.39
C SER A 65 -6.12 -9.13 5.98
N SER A 66 -7.42 -9.35 5.76
CA SER A 66 -8.15 -9.02 4.53
C SER A 66 -9.66 -9.21 4.77
N TYR A 67 -10.50 -8.63 3.91
CA TYR A 67 -11.97 -8.68 3.99
C TYR A 67 -12.59 -10.08 3.94
N ALA A 68 -11.82 -11.11 3.60
CA ALA A 68 -12.22 -12.51 3.65
C ALA A 68 -11.16 -13.33 4.39
N PRO A 69 -11.53 -14.23 5.32
CA PRO A 69 -10.59 -15.15 5.98
C PRO A 69 -9.74 -15.93 4.96
N PRO A 70 -8.51 -16.36 5.33
CA PRO A 70 -7.71 -17.22 4.47
C PRO A 70 -8.40 -18.57 4.21
N PHE A 71 -7.81 -19.41 3.36
CA PHE A 71 -8.08 -20.84 3.35
C PHE A 71 -7.17 -21.57 4.36
N GLU A 72 -7.70 -22.58 5.04
CA GLU A 72 -6.94 -23.45 5.95
C GLU A 72 -6.18 -24.53 5.16
N ILE A 73 -4.91 -24.75 5.50
CA ILE A 73 -4.11 -25.80 4.86
C ILE A 73 -4.59 -27.18 5.35
N GLY A 74 -4.77 -28.11 4.43
CA GLY A 74 -5.34 -29.44 4.69
C GLY A 74 -6.87 -29.47 4.78
N LYS A 75 -7.56 -28.40 4.33
CA LYS A 75 -9.02 -28.33 4.23
C LYS A 75 -9.49 -28.15 2.78
N PRO A 76 -10.75 -28.51 2.47
CA PRO A 76 -11.42 -28.04 1.26
C PRO A 76 -11.40 -26.52 1.14
N ILE A 77 -11.44 -25.99 -0.09
CA ILE A 77 -11.64 -24.54 -0.30
C ILE A 77 -13.12 -24.20 -0.50
N ALA A 78 -13.56 -23.13 0.17
CA ALA A 78 -14.91 -22.59 -0.01
C ALA A 78 -15.02 -21.63 -1.21
N ALA A 79 -16.04 -21.82 -2.03
CA ALA A 79 -16.38 -21.02 -3.20
C ALA A 79 -17.88 -20.68 -3.21
N TYR A 80 -18.31 -19.73 -4.05
CA TYR A 80 -19.74 -19.56 -4.32
C TYR A 80 -20.25 -20.80 -5.07
N ALA A 81 -21.37 -21.38 -4.66
CA ALA A 81 -21.83 -22.67 -5.16
C ALA A 81 -23.35 -22.76 -5.22
N LEU A 82 -23.82 -23.71 -6.04
CA LEU A 82 -25.18 -24.21 -6.05
C LEU A 82 -25.16 -25.62 -5.48
N VAL A 83 -25.94 -25.85 -4.42
CA VAL A 83 -25.94 -27.11 -3.67
C VAL A 83 -27.36 -27.59 -3.43
N GLN A 84 -27.61 -28.89 -3.54
CA GLN A 84 -28.94 -29.47 -3.28
C GLN A 84 -29.03 -30.00 -1.85
N VAL A 85 -30.14 -29.71 -1.16
CA VAL A 85 -30.40 -30.24 0.19
C VAL A 85 -30.91 -31.68 0.11
N LEU A 86 -30.12 -32.64 0.59
CA LEU A 86 -30.49 -34.06 0.58
C LEU A 86 -31.28 -34.48 1.84
N ARG A 87 -30.93 -33.92 3.00
CA ARG A 87 -31.61 -34.12 4.29
C ARG A 87 -31.28 -32.96 5.25
N LEU A 88 -32.24 -32.56 6.07
CA LEU A 88 -32.07 -31.57 7.16
C LEU A 88 -31.79 -32.28 8.49
N GLU A 89 -31.70 -31.49 9.58
CA GLU A 89 -31.69 -31.98 10.96
C GLU A 89 -32.73 -33.08 11.22
N ASP A 90 -32.36 -34.10 11.99
CA ASP A 90 -33.18 -35.30 12.13
C ASP A 90 -34.55 -34.99 12.76
N GLY A 91 -35.62 -35.24 11.99
CA GLY A 91 -37.00 -34.97 12.39
C GLY A 91 -37.61 -33.69 11.80
N LYS A 92 -36.91 -32.93 10.93
CA LYS A 92 -37.51 -31.81 10.18
C LYS A 92 -37.54 -32.03 8.67
N GLU A 93 -38.62 -31.53 8.06
CA GLU A 93 -38.84 -31.53 6.61
C GLU A 93 -38.49 -30.18 5.96
N SER A 94 -38.44 -29.10 6.74
CA SER A 94 -38.10 -27.75 6.29
C SER A 94 -37.30 -26.94 7.33
N ALA A 95 -36.55 -25.96 6.82
CA ALA A 95 -35.80 -24.96 7.55
C ALA A 95 -35.93 -23.60 6.83
N THR A 96 -35.39 -22.52 7.40
CA THR A 96 -35.49 -21.16 6.85
C THR A 96 -34.12 -20.51 6.79
N THR A 97 -33.82 -19.76 5.72
CA THR A 97 -32.57 -18.99 5.59
C THR A 97 -32.60 -17.73 6.46
N ALA A 98 -31.45 -17.09 6.68
CA ALA A 98 -31.38 -15.78 7.33
C ALA A 98 -32.17 -14.68 6.58
N GLY A 99 -32.36 -14.83 5.26
CA GLY A 99 -33.23 -13.98 4.44
C GLY A 99 -34.73 -14.29 4.55
N GLY A 100 -35.14 -15.26 5.36
CA GLY A 100 -36.54 -15.62 5.58
C GLY A 100 -37.15 -16.61 4.57
N GLN A 101 -36.35 -17.15 3.63
CA GLN A 101 -36.84 -18.13 2.64
C GLN A 101 -36.90 -19.53 3.23
N THR A 102 -38.05 -20.21 3.12
CA THR A 102 -38.19 -21.60 3.57
C THR A 102 -37.70 -22.59 2.50
N TYR A 103 -36.84 -23.52 2.92
CA TYR A 103 -36.29 -24.59 2.10
C TYR A 103 -36.46 -25.97 2.76
N GLY A 104 -36.54 -27.02 1.95
CA GLY A 104 -36.68 -28.41 2.38
C GLY A 104 -35.78 -29.35 1.59
N LYS A 105 -36.03 -30.66 1.70
CA LYS A 105 -35.34 -31.66 0.87
C LYS A 105 -35.62 -31.43 -0.62
N GLY A 106 -34.57 -31.50 -1.44
CA GLY A 106 -34.62 -31.34 -2.89
C GLY A 106 -34.42 -29.91 -3.38
N ASP A 107 -34.57 -28.91 -2.52
CA ASP A 107 -34.30 -27.51 -2.86
C ASP A 107 -32.81 -27.25 -3.14
N ILE A 108 -32.56 -26.24 -3.98
CA ILE A 108 -31.22 -25.75 -4.30
C ILE A 108 -30.95 -24.46 -3.52
N LEU A 109 -29.81 -24.41 -2.84
CA LEU A 109 -29.29 -23.23 -2.15
C LEU A 109 -28.12 -22.64 -2.96
N TYR A 110 -28.09 -21.31 -3.03
CA TYR A 110 -26.93 -20.52 -3.43
C TYR A 110 -26.21 -20.02 -2.18
N GLY A 111 -24.88 -20.06 -2.14
CA GLY A 111 -24.11 -19.53 -1.02
C GLY A 111 -22.61 -19.83 -1.13
N LEU A 112 -21.86 -19.59 -0.05
CA LEU A 112 -20.47 -20.02 0.07
C LEU A 112 -20.41 -21.42 0.68
N PHE A 113 -19.88 -22.39 -0.07
CA PHE A 113 -19.76 -23.79 0.35
C PHE A 113 -18.41 -24.38 -0.09
N ASP A 114 -17.94 -25.39 0.63
CA ASP A 114 -16.71 -26.13 0.30
C ASP A 114 -16.86 -26.88 -1.03
N ILE A 115 -15.83 -26.84 -1.89
CA ILE A 115 -15.78 -27.60 -3.13
C ILE A 115 -15.62 -29.09 -2.82
N ALA A 116 -16.76 -29.76 -2.64
CA ALA A 116 -16.89 -31.18 -2.34
C ALA A 116 -18.14 -31.78 -3.01
N GLU A 117 -18.18 -33.10 -3.21
CA GLU A 117 -19.35 -33.81 -3.76
C GLU A 117 -20.51 -33.82 -2.75
N TYR A 118 -20.20 -34.06 -1.46
CA TYR A 118 -21.15 -34.08 -0.35
C TYR A 118 -20.59 -33.37 0.89
N SER A 119 -21.45 -32.77 1.69
CA SER A 119 -21.04 -32.11 2.95
C SER A 119 -22.15 -32.14 3.99
N LEU A 120 -21.76 -32.29 5.28
CA LEU A 120 -22.61 -32.02 6.43
C LEU A 120 -22.32 -30.57 6.87
N VAL A 121 -23.28 -29.67 6.63
CA VAL A 121 -23.14 -28.24 6.89
C VAL A 121 -23.88 -27.87 8.17
N GLY A 122 -23.18 -27.22 9.09
CA GLY A 122 -23.72 -26.77 10.37
C GLY A 122 -24.56 -25.49 10.28
N LYS A 123 -25.40 -25.30 11.31
CA LYS A 123 -26.31 -24.17 11.51
C LYS A 123 -25.72 -22.79 11.22
N GLN A 124 -24.47 -22.53 11.61
CA GLN A 124 -23.82 -21.23 11.40
C GLN A 124 -23.66 -20.86 9.91
N LEU A 125 -23.33 -21.82 9.03
CA LEU A 125 -23.18 -21.54 7.61
C LEU A 125 -24.55 -21.44 6.90
N LEU A 126 -25.50 -22.31 7.26
CA LEU A 126 -26.87 -22.27 6.72
C LEU A 126 -27.67 -21.02 7.14
N GLN A 127 -27.26 -20.36 8.23
CA GLN A 127 -27.80 -19.07 8.70
C GLN A 127 -26.91 -17.87 8.32
N HIS A 128 -25.95 -18.04 7.38
CA HIS A 128 -25.19 -16.90 6.86
C HIS A 128 -26.07 -16.06 5.93
N PRO A 129 -26.06 -14.70 6.00
CA PRO A 129 -26.91 -13.83 5.16
C PRO A 129 -26.77 -13.98 3.63
N TYR A 130 -25.76 -14.74 3.16
CA TYR A 130 -25.51 -14.99 1.74
C TYR A 130 -25.91 -16.42 1.30
N VAL A 131 -26.40 -17.26 2.23
CA VAL A 131 -27.05 -18.53 1.89
C VAL A 131 -28.54 -18.27 1.68
N ASN A 132 -28.98 -18.44 0.42
CA ASN A 132 -30.33 -18.14 -0.03
C ASN A 132 -30.87 -19.28 -0.89
N LYS A 133 -32.19 -19.49 -0.89
CA LYS A 133 -32.85 -20.46 -1.77
C LYS A 133 -32.90 -19.91 -3.20
N VAL A 134 -32.58 -20.76 -4.17
CA VAL A 134 -32.60 -20.40 -5.60
C VAL A 134 -34.05 -20.35 -6.08
N GLU A 135 -34.55 -19.15 -6.32
CA GLU A 135 -35.84 -18.92 -6.96
C GLU A 135 -35.62 -18.65 -8.46
N ASN A 136 -36.23 -19.47 -9.32
CA ASN A 136 -36.00 -19.44 -10.76
C ASN A 136 -37.32 -19.34 -11.56
N PRO A 137 -38.11 -18.26 -11.40
CA PRO A 137 -39.42 -18.12 -12.04
C PRO A 137 -39.35 -18.02 -13.57
N TYR A 138 -38.20 -17.68 -14.13
CA TYR A 138 -37.95 -17.59 -15.58
C TYR A 138 -37.36 -18.87 -16.19
N ASN A 139 -37.15 -19.93 -15.39
CA ASN A 139 -36.55 -21.20 -15.83
C ASN A 139 -35.21 -21.00 -16.59
N LEU A 140 -34.35 -20.14 -16.06
CA LEU A 140 -32.99 -19.91 -16.54
C LEU A 140 -32.11 -21.14 -16.27
N PRO A 141 -31.01 -21.35 -17.03
CA PRO A 141 -29.99 -22.33 -16.68
C PRO A 141 -29.49 -22.10 -15.24
N LEU A 142 -29.32 -23.18 -14.46
CA LEU A 142 -28.92 -23.05 -13.05
C LEU A 142 -27.57 -22.35 -12.90
N SER A 143 -26.62 -22.62 -13.80
CA SER A 143 -25.30 -21.98 -13.85
C SER A 143 -25.35 -20.44 -13.87
N ASN A 144 -26.41 -19.82 -14.43
CA ASN A 144 -26.60 -18.37 -14.43
C ASN A 144 -26.63 -17.77 -13.01
N PHE A 145 -26.98 -18.56 -11.98
CA PHE A 145 -26.97 -18.15 -10.57
C PHE A 145 -25.57 -18.10 -9.92
N LEU A 146 -24.52 -18.57 -10.60
CA LEU A 146 -23.11 -18.26 -10.29
C LEU A 146 -22.55 -17.10 -11.14
N SER A 147 -23.36 -16.61 -12.07
CA SER A 147 -23.00 -15.69 -13.15
C SER A 147 -23.83 -14.40 -13.00
N ALA A 148 -24.58 -13.99 -14.03
CA ALA A 148 -25.42 -12.79 -14.02
C ALA A 148 -26.46 -12.70 -12.87
N MET A 149 -26.92 -13.83 -12.31
CA MET A 149 -27.82 -13.85 -11.15
C MET A 149 -27.10 -14.11 -9.80
N GLY A 150 -25.79 -14.36 -9.83
CA GLY A 150 -24.97 -14.52 -8.64
C GLY A 150 -24.23 -13.25 -8.22
N MET A 151 -23.24 -13.43 -7.34
CA MET A 151 -22.30 -12.40 -6.88
C MET A 151 -21.64 -11.61 -8.03
N THR A 152 -21.26 -12.27 -9.14
CA THR A 152 -20.56 -11.58 -10.25
C THR A 152 -21.49 -10.66 -11.04
N GLY A 153 -22.76 -11.04 -11.23
CA GLY A 153 -23.78 -10.15 -11.77
C GLY A 153 -24.18 -9.01 -10.82
N LEU A 154 -24.27 -9.28 -9.51
CA LEU A 154 -24.52 -8.22 -8.52
C LEU A 154 -23.36 -7.22 -8.48
N THR A 155 -22.12 -7.69 -8.57
CA THR A 155 -20.90 -6.87 -8.69
C THR A 155 -20.98 -5.94 -9.88
N ALA A 156 -21.33 -6.47 -11.07
CA ALA A 156 -21.51 -5.68 -12.28
C ALA A 156 -22.61 -4.61 -12.14
N TYR A 157 -23.74 -4.98 -11.54
CA TYR A 157 -24.91 -4.11 -11.40
C TYR A 157 -24.67 -2.96 -10.42
N SER A 158 -24.41 -3.26 -9.14
CA SER A 158 -24.31 -2.27 -8.07
C SER A 158 -23.20 -1.25 -8.32
N SER A 159 -22.03 -1.71 -8.78
CA SER A 159 -20.88 -0.84 -8.99
C SER A 159 -21.00 0.06 -10.23
N LEU A 160 -21.71 -0.37 -11.28
CA LEU A 160 -22.01 0.50 -12.40
C LEU A 160 -22.93 1.65 -11.97
N TYR A 161 -24.01 1.38 -11.24
CA TYR A 161 -24.92 2.45 -10.80
C TYR A 161 -24.36 3.32 -9.67
N GLU A 162 -23.68 2.77 -8.66
CA GLU A 162 -23.17 3.56 -7.53
C GLU A 162 -21.81 4.25 -7.82
N ILE A 163 -20.91 3.62 -8.58
CA ILE A 163 -19.57 4.18 -8.86
C ILE A 163 -19.47 4.72 -10.28
N GLY A 164 -20.03 4.03 -11.28
CA GLY A 164 -20.11 4.58 -12.64
C GLY A 164 -21.02 5.80 -12.74
N LYS A 165 -22.20 5.75 -12.10
CA LYS A 165 -23.29 6.74 -12.25
C LYS A 165 -23.50 7.09 -13.75
N PRO A 166 -23.76 6.07 -14.60
CA PRO A 166 -23.68 6.17 -16.05
C PRO A 166 -24.64 7.22 -16.60
N LYS A 167 -24.18 7.99 -17.59
CA LYS A 167 -25.03 8.90 -18.36
C LYS A 167 -24.99 8.54 -19.83
N LYS A 168 -26.15 8.58 -20.48
CA LYS A 168 -26.30 8.38 -21.92
C LYS A 168 -25.32 9.28 -22.70
N GLY A 169 -24.56 8.70 -23.61
CA GLY A 169 -23.53 9.38 -24.41
C GLY A 169 -22.10 9.34 -23.82
N GLU A 170 -21.92 8.96 -22.55
CA GLU A 170 -20.58 8.76 -21.97
C GLU A 170 -19.87 7.54 -22.59
N THR A 171 -18.53 7.56 -22.60
CA THR A 171 -17.67 6.46 -23.03
C THR A 171 -17.17 5.66 -21.83
N ILE A 172 -17.43 4.35 -21.81
CA ILE A 172 -16.89 3.41 -20.82
C ILE A 172 -15.85 2.46 -21.43
N PHE A 173 -14.68 2.36 -20.78
CA PHE A 173 -13.68 1.33 -21.05
C PHE A 173 -13.80 0.21 -20.01
N ILE A 174 -13.69 -1.06 -20.43
CA ILE A 174 -13.80 -2.24 -19.57
C ILE A 174 -12.58 -3.13 -19.77
N SER A 175 -11.75 -3.31 -18.74
CA SER A 175 -10.68 -4.31 -18.76
C SER A 175 -11.25 -5.70 -18.41
N SER A 176 -10.72 -6.77 -19.03
CA SER A 176 -11.28 -8.14 -18.96
C SER A 176 -12.75 -8.23 -19.42
N ALA A 177 -13.07 -7.58 -20.55
CA ALA A 177 -14.44 -7.40 -21.04
C ALA A 177 -15.21 -8.70 -21.34
N ALA A 178 -14.53 -9.80 -21.68
CA ALA A 178 -15.13 -11.13 -21.89
C ALA A 178 -15.13 -12.01 -20.61
N GLY A 179 -14.81 -11.45 -19.45
CA GLY A 179 -14.89 -12.12 -18.15
C GLY A 179 -16.31 -12.13 -17.57
N ALA A 180 -16.48 -12.72 -16.38
CA ALA A 180 -17.78 -12.83 -15.71
C ALA A 180 -18.47 -11.47 -15.45
N VAL A 181 -17.74 -10.53 -14.85
CA VAL A 181 -18.26 -9.19 -14.52
C VAL A 181 -18.32 -8.31 -15.78
N GLY A 182 -17.20 -8.22 -16.52
CA GLY A 182 -17.06 -7.32 -17.68
C GLY A 182 -18.12 -7.50 -18.77
N GLN A 183 -18.54 -8.74 -19.05
CA GLN A 183 -19.55 -9.00 -20.07
C GLN A 183 -20.94 -8.46 -19.70
N ILE A 184 -21.25 -8.42 -18.39
CA ILE A 184 -22.53 -7.93 -17.87
C ILE A 184 -22.50 -6.40 -17.75
N VAL A 185 -21.40 -5.83 -17.25
CA VAL A 185 -21.18 -4.37 -17.20
C VAL A 185 -21.36 -3.75 -18.59
N GLY A 186 -20.74 -4.32 -19.61
CA GLY A 186 -20.82 -3.80 -20.97
C GLY A 186 -22.24 -3.80 -21.53
N GLN A 187 -22.99 -4.89 -21.34
CA GLN A 187 -24.38 -4.99 -21.82
C GLN A 187 -25.33 -4.05 -21.07
N ILE A 188 -25.15 -3.86 -19.76
CA ILE A 188 -25.92 -2.85 -18.99
C ILE A 188 -25.55 -1.45 -19.48
N ALA A 189 -24.27 -1.13 -19.64
CA ALA A 189 -23.83 0.17 -20.16
C ALA A 189 -24.33 0.45 -21.59
N LYS A 190 -24.46 -0.57 -22.46
CA LYS A 190 -25.14 -0.42 -23.75
C LYS A 190 -26.63 -0.09 -23.60
N LYS A 191 -27.35 -0.72 -22.66
CA LYS A 191 -28.77 -0.40 -22.36
C LYS A 191 -28.93 1.03 -21.81
N GLU A 192 -28.03 1.48 -20.95
CA GLU A 192 -27.99 2.86 -20.42
C GLU A 192 -27.46 3.89 -21.46
N GLY A 193 -27.14 3.45 -22.69
CA GLY A 193 -26.85 4.32 -23.83
C GLY A 193 -25.43 4.89 -23.87
N LEU A 194 -24.45 4.17 -23.32
CA LEU A 194 -23.02 4.53 -23.40
C LEU A 194 -22.36 3.95 -24.66
N LYS A 195 -21.21 4.54 -25.02
CA LYS A 195 -20.22 3.93 -25.92
C LYS A 195 -19.33 3.01 -25.09
N VAL A 196 -19.31 1.71 -25.39
CA VAL A 196 -18.63 0.68 -24.61
C VAL A 196 -17.42 0.14 -25.39
N ILE A 197 -16.26 0.15 -24.76
CA ILE A 197 -14.98 -0.28 -25.32
C ILE A 197 -14.41 -1.39 -24.43
N GLY A 198 -14.04 -2.54 -25.01
CA GLY A 198 -13.53 -3.69 -24.26
C GLY A 198 -12.07 -4.04 -24.54
N SER A 199 -11.31 -4.37 -23.50
CA SER A 199 -10.01 -5.05 -23.61
C SER A 199 -10.15 -6.54 -23.27
N VAL A 200 -9.63 -7.40 -24.14
CA VAL A 200 -9.64 -8.87 -24.00
C VAL A 200 -8.28 -9.48 -24.35
N GLY A 201 -8.02 -10.71 -23.92
CA GLY A 201 -6.74 -11.40 -24.12
C GLY A 201 -6.75 -12.50 -25.19
N ASP A 202 -7.68 -12.44 -26.15
CA ASP A 202 -7.82 -13.36 -27.29
C ASP A 202 -8.73 -12.76 -28.38
N ASP A 203 -8.61 -13.22 -29.63
CA ASP A 203 -9.40 -12.74 -30.77
C ASP A 203 -10.85 -13.24 -30.76
N ALA A 204 -11.11 -14.50 -30.39
CA ALA A 204 -12.49 -15.01 -30.31
C ALA A 204 -13.26 -14.33 -29.17
N LYS A 205 -12.55 -13.94 -28.10
CA LYS A 205 -13.09 -13.09 -27.03
C LYS A 205 -13.41 -11.67 -27.52
N LEU A 206 -12.70 -11.16 -28.53
CA LEU A 206 -12.95 -9.83 -29.12
C LEU A 206 -14.18 -9.87 -30.04
N ASP A 207 -14.23 -10.86 -30.93
CA ASP A 207 -15.38 -11.11 -31.80
C ASP A 207 -16.68 -11.24 -30.99
N PHE A 208 -16.65 -12.03 -29.90
CA PHE A 208 -17.78 -12.19 -28.98
C PHE A 208 -18.26 -10.86 -28.36
N ILE A 209 -17.38 -10.03 -27.78
CA ILE A 209 -17.86 -8.79 -27.13
C ILE A 209 -18.44 -7.78 -28.13
N VAL A 210 -17.89 -7.70 -29.35
CA VAL A 210 -18.38 -6.77 -30.39
C VAL A 210 -19.64 -7.33 -31.05
N ASN A 211 -19.57 -8.53 -31.61
CA ASN A 211 -20.60 -9.08 -32.50
C ASN A 211 -21.71 -9.85 -31.77
N GLU A 212 -21.44 -10.47 -30.62
CA GLU A 212 -22.50 -11.14 -29.83
C GLU A 212 -23.08 -10.25 -28.71
N LEU A 213 -22.28 -9.41 -28.07
CA LEU A 213 -22.71 -8.56 -26.94
C LEU A 213 -22.96 -7.08 -27.29
N GLY A 214 -22.57 -6.62 -28.49
CA GLY A 214 -22.85 -5.26 -28.96
C GLY A 214 -21.96 -4.16 -28.35
N PHE A 215 -20.74 -4.48 -27.91
CA PHE A 215 -19.73 -3.45 -27.59
C PHE A 215 -19.40 -2.66 -28.87
N ASP A 216 -19.30 -1.34 -28.79
CA ASP A 216 -19.05 -0.48 -29.97
C ASP A 216 -17.67 -0.73 -30.59
N SER A 217 -16.69 -1.16 -29.78
CA SER A 217 -15.41 -1.72 -30.26
C SER A 217 -14.62 -2.39 -29.13
N GLY A 218 -13.47 -2.98 -29.46
CA GLY A 218 -12.50 -3.45 -28.49
C GLY A 218 -11.17 -3.84 -29.13
N PHE A 219 -10.22 -4.30 -28.33
CA PHE A 219 -8.91 -4.76 -28.80
C PHE A 219 -8.40 -5.98 -28.01
N ASN A 220 -7.54 -6.78 -28.66
CA ASN A 220 -6.83 -7.89 -28.01
C ASN A 220 -5.50 -7.38 -27.46
N TYR A 221 -5.43 -7.10 -26.14
CA TYR A 221 -4.26 -6.45 -25.52
C TYR A 221 -2.95 -7.23 -25.68
N LYS A 222 -3.00 -8.54 -25.97
CA LYS A 222 -1.80 -9.37 -26.22
C LYS A 222 -1.21 -9.21 -27.63
N LYS A 223 -1.89 -8.47 -28.52
CA LYS A 223 -1.44 -8.16 -29.89
C LYS A 223 -1.08 -6.69 -30.09
N GLU A 224 -1.37 -5.86 -29.10
CA GLU A 224 -1.06 -4.43 -29.10
C GLU A 224 0.38 -4.20 -28.61
N THR A 225 1.09 -3.24 -29.22
CA THR A 225 2.39 -2.77 -28.73
C THR A 225 2.29 -1.92 -27.47
N SER A 226 1.11 -1.31 -27.25
CA SER A 226 0.82 -0.44 -26.13
C SER A 226 -0.68 -0.40 -25.87
N VAL A 227 -1.10 -0.71 -24.63
CA VAL A 227 -2.50 -0.60 -24.20
C VAL A 227 -3.00 0.85 -24.29
N LEU A 228 -2.09 1.83 -24.14
CA LEU A 228 -2.40 3.26 -24.27
C LEU A 228 -2.71 3.63 -25.73
N GLU A 229 -1.87 3.25 -26.68
CA GLU A 229 -2.09 3.51 -28.11
C GLU A 229 -3.37 2.84 -28.60
N ALA A 230 -3.62 1.61 -28.18
CA ALA A 230 -4.86 0.90 -28.46
C ALA A 230 -6.08 1.64 -27.89
N LEU A 231 -6.05 2.02 -26.60
CA LEU A 231 -7.17 2.74 -25.99
C LEU A 231 -7.42 4.09 -26.66
N GLN A 232 -6.38 4.84 -27.04
CA GLN A 232 -6.51 6.11 -27.78
C GLN A 232 -7.13 5.93 -29.17
N ARG A 233 -6.78 4.86 -29.92
CA ARG A 233 -7.41 4.54 -31.21
C ARG A 233 -8.92 4.29 -31.08
N HIS A 234 -9.35 3.65 -30.01
CA HIS A 234 -10.76 3.31 -29.77
C HIS A 234 -11.54 4.43 -29.06
N ALA A 235 -10.86 5.27 -28.26
CA ALA A 235 -11.40 6.37 -27.46
C ALA A 235 -10.70 7.71 -27.78
N PRO A 236 -10.79 8.24 -29.02
CA PRO A 236 -10.12 9.48 -29.41
C PRO A 236 -10.62 10.73 -28.66
N ASN A 237 -11.84 10.67 -28.11
CA ASN A 237 -12.45 11.71 -27.28
C ASN A 237 -12.33 11.40 -25.77
N GLY A 238 -11.37 10.54 -25.40
CA GLY A 238 -11.17 10.06 -24.04
C GLY A 238 -12.25 9.10 -23.53
N VAL A 239 -12.20 8.84 -22.23
CA VAL A 239 -13.03 7.87 -21.50
C VAL A 239 -13.65 8.52 -20.27
N ASP A 240 -14.95 8.34 -20.03
CA ASP A 240 -15.66 8.95 -18.90
C ASP A 240 -15.77 7.99 -17.70
N ILE A 241 -15.83 6.68 -17.97
CA ILE A 241 -15.86 5.63 -16.95
C ILE A 241 -14.83 4.54 -17.34
N TYR A 242 -14.01 4.10 -16.39
CA TYR A 242 -13.17 2.92 -16.52
C TYR A 242 -13.61 1.86 -15.51
N TYR A 243 -14.02 0.70 -16.02
CA TYR A 243 -14.31 -0.48 -15.20
C TYR A 243 -13.05 -1.34 -15.11
N GLU A 244 -12.45 -1.35 -13.92
CA GLU A 244 -11.13 -1.95 -13.67
C GLU A 244 -11.25 -3.34 -13.03
N ASN A 245 -10.80 -4.36 -13.75
CA ASN A 245 -10.68 -5.76 -13.33
C ASN A 245 -9.23 -6.31 -13.37
N VAL A 246 -8.29 -5.59 -13.99
CA VAL A 246 -6.97 -6.08 -14.43
C VAL A 246 -5.81 -5.38 -13.73
N GLY A 247 -5.82 -4.05 -13.63
CA GLY A 247 -4.71 -3.25 -13.10
C GLY A 247 -3.52 -3.12 -14.06
N GLY A 248 -2.37 -2.67 -13.53
CA GLY A 248 -1.11 -2.56 -14.26
C GLY A 248 -1.17 -1.63 -15.48
N GLU A 249 -0.71 -2.09 -16.64
CA GLU A 249 -0.71 -1.31 -17.89
C GLU A 249 -2.10 -0.79 -18.30
N HIS A 250 -3.16 -1.54 -17.99
CA HIS A 250 -4.53 -1.12 -18.28
C HIS A 250 -4.96 0.08 -17.42
N LEU A 251 -4.55 0.10 -16.14
CA LEU A 251 -4.78 1.23 -15.25
C LEU A 251 -3.96 2.46 -15.67
N ALA A 252 -2.68 2.26 -16.01
CA ALA A 252 -1.83 3.34 -16.48
C ALA A 252 -2.35 3.96 -17.79
N ALA A 253 -2.78 3.14 -18.75
CA ALA A 253 -3.42 3.59 -19.99
C ALA A 253 -4.75 4.32 -19.74
N ALA A 254 -5.59 3.80 -18.84
CA ALA A 254 -6.85 4.46 -18.49
C ALA A 254 -6.63 5.83 -17.82
N LEU A 255 -5.64 5.98 -16.93
CA LEU A 255 -5.32 7.26 -16.29
C LEU A 255 -4.93 8.34 -17.33
N GLU A 256 -4.22 7.99 -18.40
CA GLU A 256 -3.94 8.90 -19.52
C GLU A 256 -5.18 9.19 -20.38
N CYS A 257 -6.05 8.22 -20.63
CA CYS A 257 -7.22 8.37 -21.49
C CYS A 257 -8.50 8.89 -20.81
N LEU A 258 -8.57 8.91 -19.48
CA LEU A 258 -9.75 9.39 -18.75
C LEU A 258 -9.98 10.90 -18.96
N ASN A 259 -11.25 11.28 -19.08
CA ASN A 259 -11.73 12.65 -19.19
C ASN A 259 -11.76 13.36 -17.84
N VAL A 260 -12.02 14.66 -17.86
CA VAL A 260 -12.25 15.45 -16.66
C VAL A 260 -13.54 14.97 -15.97
N PHE A 261 -13.50 14.76 -14.66
CA PHE A 261 -14.52 14.06 -13.86
C PHE A 261 -14.74 12.59 -14.27
N GLY A 262 -13.71 11.97 -14.86
CA GLY A 262 -13.67 10.53 -15.13
C GLY A 262 -13.81 9.69 -13.84
N ARG A 263 -14.38 8.49 -13.96
CA ARG A 263 -14.60 7.57 -12.83
C ARG A 263 -13.91 6.23 -13.05
N ILE A 264 -13.14 5.76 -12.08
CA ILE A 264 -12.58 4.40 -12.07
C ILE A 264 -13.35 3.56 -11.04
N ILE A 265 -14.04 2.55 -11.54
CA ILE A 265 -14.73 1.52 -10.75
C ILE A 265 -13.73 0.40 -10.50
N ALA A 266 -13.10 0.37 -9.33
CA ALA A 266 -12.02 -0.56 -9.01
C ALA A 266 -12.57 -1.90 -8.48
N SER A 267 -13.06 -2.74 -9.40
CA SER A 267 -13.60 -4.07 -9.08
C SER A 267 -12.52 -5.14 -8.87
N GLY A 268 -11.32 -4.95 -9.41
CA GLY A 268 -10.19 -5.85 -9.19
C GLY A 268 -8.94 -5.51 -9.99
N MET A 269 -7.84 -6.18 -9.68
CA MET A 269 -6.55 -6.02 -10.37
C MET A 269 -5.87 -7.38 -10.63
N VAL A 270 -6.55 -8.26 -11.38
CA VAL A 270 -6.15 -9.69 -11.47
C VAL A 270 -4.72 -9.91 -11.98
N SER A 271 -4.15 -8.99 -12.77
CA SER A 271 -2.76 -9.09 -13.22
C SER A 271 -1.73 -9.02 -12.08
N GLN A 272 -2.11 -8.47 -10.92
CA GLN A 272 -1.24 -8.23 -9.77
C GLN A 272 -1.41 -9.26 -8.64
N TYR A 273 -2.46 -10.09 -8.67
CA TYR A 273 -2.84 -10.99 -7.56
C TYR A 273 -1.85 -12.13 -7.31
N SER A 274 -1.13 -12.55 -8.35
CA SER A 274 -0.16 -13.66 -8.32
C SER A 274 1.29 -13.17 -8.44
N LEU A 275 1.54 -11.89 -8.16
CA LEU A 275 2.87 -11.28 -8.18
C LEU A 275 3.29 -10.84 -6.76
N PRO A 276 4.53 -11.15 -6.32
CA PRO A 276 5.11 -10.55 -5.11
C PRO A 276 5.26 -9.03 -5.30
N PRO A 277 5.38 -8.24 -4.23
CA PRO A 277 5.35 -6.78 -4.31
C PRO A 277 6.33 -6.16 -5.32
N ASP A 278 7.56 -6.69 -5.40
CA ASP A 278 8.61 -6.19 -6.29
C ASP A 278 8.32 -6.40 -7.78
N ASP A 279 7.58 -7.47 -8.14
CA ASP A 279 7.26 -7.83 -9.53
C ASP A 279 6.01 -7.09 -10.04
N ARG A 280 5.31 -6.35 -9.17
CA ARG A 280 4.06 -5.66 -9.52
C ARG A 280 4.32 -4.47 -10.42
N TYR A 281 3.38 -4.20 -11.30
CA TYR A 281 3.50 -3.11 -12.27
C TYR A 281 3.37 -1.74 -11.57
N PRO A 282 4.40 -0.88 -11.61
CA PRO A 282 4.37 0.42 -10.94
C PRO A 282 3.52 1.44 -11.72
N ILE A 283 2.44 1.93 -11.09
CA ILE A 283 1.57 2.97 -11.66
C ILE A 283 2.22 4.35 -11.47
N LYS A 284 2.92 4.84 -12.49
CA LYS A 284 3.74 6.07 -12.43
C LYS A 284 2.96 7.38 -12.65
N ASN A 285 1.69 7.30 -13.02
CA ASN A 285 0.88 8.43 -13.50
C ASN A 285 -0.39 8.69 -12.67
N LEU A 286 -0.41 8.30 -11.39
CA LEU A 286 -1.49 8.69 -10.45
C LEU A 286 -1.68 10.20 -10.35
N THR A 287 -0.66 11.00 -10.69
CA THR A 287 -0.73 12.45 -10.83
C THR A 287 -1.84 12.94 -11.76
N GLN A 288 -2.26 12.14 -12.76
CA GLN A 288 -3.39 12.45 -13.65
C GLN A 288 -4.73 12.62 -12.92
N ILE A 289 -4.89 12.00 -11.74
CA ILE A 289 -6.12 12.08 -10.94
C ILE A 289 -6.44 13.53 -10.55
N ILE A 290 -5.41 14.34 -10.28
CA ILE A 290 -5.55 15.72 -9.77
C ILE A 290 -6.11 16.68 -10.84
N PRO A 291 -5.43 16.96 -11.98
CA PRO A 291 -5.93 17.92 -12.97
C PRO A 291 -7.25 17.46 -13.60
N LYS A 292 -7.44 16.14 -13.75
CA LYS A 292 -8.68 15.56 -14.30
C LYS A 292 -9.79 15.39 -13.26
N ARG A 293 -9.54 15.59 -11.96
CA ARG A 293 -10.54 15.40 -10.88
C ARG A 293 -11.23 14.02 -10.96
N ILE A 294 -10.43 12.97 -11.15
CA ILE A 294 -10.93 11.60 -11.31
C ILE A 294 -11.39 11.04 -9.95
N ARG A 295 -12.56 10.39 -9.89
CA ARG A 295 -12.94 9.54 -8.75
C ARG A 295 -12.41 8.13 -8.99
N PHE A 296 -11.45 7.68 -8.19
CA PHE A 296 -10.98 6.29 -8.18
C PHE A 296 -11.48 5.62 -6.91
N GLN A 297 -12.37 4.62 -7.05
CA GLN A 297 -13.05 4.02 -5.90
C GLN A 297 -13.16 2.49 -6.05
N GLY A 298 -12.65 1.77 -5.04
CA GLY A 298 -12.93 0.35 -4.82
C GLY A 298 -14.16 0.12 -3.96
N PHE A 299 -14.62 -1.13 -3.91
CA PHE A 299 -15.81 -1.56 -3.20
C PHE A 299 -15.74 -3.07 -2.92
N LEU A 300 -16.54 -3.58 -1.99
CA LEU A 300 -16.85 -5.00 -1.91
C LEU A 300 -18.35 -5.18 -2.13
N VAL A 301 -18.72 -6.13 -3.00
CA VAL A 301 -20.14 -6.41 -3.32
C VAL A 301 -20.94 -6.89 -2.10
N ASN A 302 -20.27 -7.35 -1.04
CA ASN A 302 -20.89 -7.81 0.20
C ASN A 302 -20.99 -6.69 1.28
N ASP A 303 -20.56 -5.46 1.00
CA ASP A 303 -20.74 -4.34 1.94
C ASP A 303 -22.26 -4.01 2.05
N PRO A 304 -22.85 -3.88 3.25
CA PRO A 304 -24.31 -3.77 3.42
C PRO A 304 -24.97 -2.65 2.59
N ASP A 305 -24.36 -1.46 2.57
CA ASP A 305 -24.86 -0.29 1.84
C ASP A 305 -24.53 -0.30 0.33
N PHE A 306 -23.86 -1.35 -0.17
CA PHE A 306 -23.39 -1.45 -1.55
C PHE A 306 -24.17 -2.48 -2.37
N GLY A 307 -23.83 -3.78 -2.31
CA GLY A 307 -24.48 -4.80 -3.13
C GLY A 307 -25.91 -5.10 -2.72
N PRO A 308 -26.20 -5.40 -1.44
CA PRO A 308 -27.55 -5.73 -0.95
C PRO A 308 -28.61 -4.69 -1.33
N LYS A 309 -28.25 -3.40 -1.28
CA LYS A 309 -29.05 -2.26 -1.75
C LYS A 309 -29.62 -2.43 -3.17
N TYR A 310 -28.90 -3.08 -4.08
CA TYR A 310 -29.30 -3.28 -5.48
C TYR A 310 -29.85 -4.67 -5.81
N VAL A 311 -29.84 -5.62 -4.86
CA VAL A 311 -30.30 -7.01 -5.11
C VAL A 311 -31.72 -7.04 -5.68
N LYS A 312 -32.66 -6.31 -5.04
CA LYS A 312 -34.05 -6.25 -5.50
C LYS A 312 -34.17 -5.72 -6.94
N GLU A 313 -33.53 -4.59 -7.25
CA GLU A 313 -33.63 -3.96 -8.58
C GLU A 313 -32.99 -4.84 -9.68
N ARG A 314 -31.87 -5.49 -9.35
CA ARG A 314 -31.23 -6.51 -10.19
C ARG A 314 -32.20 -7.66 -10.47
N ASP A 315 -32.90 -8.16 -9.44
CA ASP A 315 -33.75 -9.36 -9.56
C ASP A 315 -35.12 -9.06 -10.20
N GLU A 316 -35.55 -7.81 -10.20
CA GLU A 316 -36.67 -7.33 -11.00
C GLU A 316 -36.30 -7.15 -12.49
N ARG A 317 -35.07 -6.71 -12.81
CA ARG A 317 -34.66 -6.35 -14.20
C ARG A 317 -33.89 -7.46 -14.95
N VAL A 318 -32.89 -8.08 -14.33
CA VAL A 318 -31.90 -8.96 -15.01
C VAL A 318 -32.45 -10.33 -15.42
N PRO A 319 -33.26 -11.05 -14.61
CA PRO A 319 -33.85 -12.33 -15.03
C PRO A 319 -34.70 -12.21 -16.30
N GLN A 320 -35.49 -11.14 -16.41
CA GLN A 320 -36.29 -10.85 -17.60
C GLN A 320 -35.39 -10.64 -18.82
N TRP A 321 -34.34 -9.81 -18.70
CA TRP A 321 -33.42 -9.57 -19.82
C TRP A 321 -32.68 -10.82 -20.28
N LEU A 322 -32.35 -11.75 -19.37
CA LEU A 322 -31.76 -13.05 -19.71
C LEU A 322 -32.77 -13.95 -20.43
N ALA A 323 -34.02 -14.02 -19.96
CA ALA A 323 -35.09 -14.80 -20.59
C ALA A 323 -35.48 -14.28 -21.98
N GLU A 324 -35.42 -12.96 -22.19
CA GLU A 324 -35.61 -12.30 -23.49
C GLU A 324 -34.39 -12.43 -24.42
N GLY A 325 -33.24 -12.89 -23.92
CA GLY A 325 -31.95 -12.86 -24.64
C GLY A 325 -31.41 -11.44 -24.89
N SER A 326 -31.98 -10.42 -24.23
CA SER A 326 -31.56 -9.01 -24.32
C SER A 326 -30.41 -8.65 -23.38
N ILE A 327 -30.01 -9.60 -22.52
CA ILE A 327 -28.63 -9.81 -22.03
C ILE A 327 -28.29 -11.29 -22.26
N LYS A 328 -27.03 -11.57 -22.60
CA LYS A 328 -26.47 -12.92 -22.75
C LYS A 328 -25.39 -13.19 -21.70
N THR A 329 -25.28 -14.44 -21.27
CA THR A 329 -24.16 -14.99 -20.50
C THR A 329 -23.33 -15.95 -21.34
N LYS A 330 -22.00 -15.83 -21.25
CA LYS A 330 -21.04 -16.86 -21.69
C LYS A 330 -20.38 -17.45 -20.48
N GLU A 331 -20.33 -18.78 -20.46
CA GLU A 331 -19.85 -19.58 -19.34
C GLU A 331 -18.84 -20.61 -19.86
N HIS A 332 -17.87 -20.94 -19.02
CA HIS A 332 -16.83 -21.94 -19.25
C HIS A 332 -16.99 -22.98 -18.16
N ILE A 333 -17.60 -24.11 -18.52
CA ILE A 333 -17.92 -25.18 -17.59
C ILE A 333 -16.86 -26.28 -17.73
N ASP A 334 -16.09 -26.47 -16.67
CA ASP A 334 -15.19 -27.61 -16.51
C ASP A 334 -15.98 -28.76 -15.84
N GLU A 335 -16.07 -29.90 -16.53
CA GLU A 335 -16.89 -31.05 -16.11
C GLU A 335 -16.15 -31.97 -15.13
N GLY A 336 -16.78 -32.25 -13.99
CA GLY A 336 -16.30 -33.13 -12.92
C GLY A 336 -15.40 -32.44 -11.90
N ILE A 337 -15.58 -32.79 -10.62
CA ILE A 337 -14.80 -32.22 -9.50
C ILE A 337 -13.29 -32.45 -9.63
N ASP A 338 -12.86 -33.49 -10.35
CA ASP A 338 -11.44 -33.75 -10.68
C ASP A 338 -10.77 -32.59 -11.46
N GLN A 339 -11.55 -31.76 -12.16
CA GLN A 339 -11.03 -30.57 -12.86
C GLN A 339 -10.97 -29.32 -11.98
N ALA A 340 -11.47 -29.34 -10.74
CA ALA A 340 -11.68 -28.13 -9.94
C ALA A 340 -10.41 -27.28 -9.73
N GLY A 341 -9.26 -27.92 -9.47
CA GLY A 341 -7.97 -27.23 -9.37
C GLY A 341 -7.50 -26.66 -10.72
N THR A 342 -7.71 -27.41 -11.80
CA THR A 342 -7.36 -27.02 -13.18
C THR A 342 -8.18 -25.82 -13.64
N ALA A 343 -9.50 -25.85 -13.42
CA ALA A 343 -10.43 -24.77 -13.75
C ALA A 343 -10.02 -23.44 -13.10
N PHE A 344 -9.75 -23.45 -11.79
CA PHE A 344 -9.34 -22.27 -11.04
C PHE A 344 -7.99 -21.71 -11.50
N VAL A 345 -6.98 -22.55 -11.72
CA VAL A 345 -5.67 -22.13 -12.23
C VAL A 345 -5.77 -21.60 -13.67
N ASN A 346 -6.58 -22.24 -14.52
CA ASN A 346 -6.85 -21.78 -15.88
C ASN A 346 -7.57 -20.42 -15.92
N MET A 347 -8.45 -20.15 -14.94
CA MET A 347 -9.12 -18.86 -14.78
C MET A 347 -8.13 -17.75 -14.37
N LEU A 348 -7.21 -18.01 -13.42
CA LEU A 348 -6.15 -17.04 -13.09
C LEU A 348 -5.21 -16.77 -14.28
N ALA A 349 -4.97 -17.78 -15.11
CA ALA A 349 -4.22 -17.63 -16.37
C ALA A 349 -5.03 -17.00 -17.53
N GLY A 350 -6.30 -16.64 -17.31
CA GLY A 350 -7.18 -16.02 -18.31
C GLY A 350 -7.52 -16.91 -19.52
N LYS A 351 -7.42 -18.23 -19.37
CA LYS A 351 -7.71 -19.23 -20.43
C LYS A 351 -9.21 -19.46 -20.61
N ASN A 352 -9.98 -19.42 -19.53
CA ASN A 352 -11.45 -19.52 -19.54
C ASN A 352 -12.10 -18.51 -20.49
N PHE A 353 -13.25 -18.83 -21.07
CA PHE A 353 -14.00 -17.92 -21.94
C PHE A 353 -15.39 -17.69 -21.35
N GLY A 354 -15.60 -16.51 -20.76
CA GLY A 354 -16.80 -16.22 -19.96
C GLY A 354 -16.60 -16.55 -18.48
N LYS A 355 -17.70 -16.72 -17.75
CA LYS A 355 -17.70 -17.07 -16.32
C LYS A 355 -17.21 -18.52 -16.13
N ALA A 356 -16.12 -18.71 -15.39
CA ALA A 356 -15.57 -20.03 -15.07
C ALA A 356 -16.37 -20.71 -13.95
N ILE A 357 -16.84 -21.93 -14.22
CA ILE A 357 -17.69 -22.76 -13.35
C ILE A 357 -17.18 -24.20 -13.42
N ILE A 358 -17.23 -24.92 -12.30
CA ILE A 358 -17.03 -26.36 -12.24
C ILE A 358 -18.42 -26.99 -12.09
N HIS A 359 -18.78 -27.90 -12.99
CA HIS A 359 -19.97 -28.74 -12.81
C HIS A 359 -19.56 -30.05 -12.14
N VAL A 360 -20.22 -30.40 -11.04
CA VAL A 360 -19.91 -31.59 -10.22
C VAL A 360 -21.01 -32.63 -10.35
N ALA A 361 -22.27 -32.23 -10.33
CA ALA A 361 -23.40 -33.13 -10.52
C ALA A 361 -24.70 -32.40 -10.88
N ASP A 362 -25.56 -33.08 -11.63
CA ASP A 362 -26.94 -32.66 -11.82
C ASP A 362 -27.79 -32.77 -10.53
N PRO A 363 -28.78 -31.89 -10.36
CA PRO A 363 -29.77 -31.99 -9.28
C PRO A 363 -30.63 -33.24 -9.40
N GLU A 364 -30.84 -33.93 -8.28
CA GLU A 364 -31.73 -35.08 -8.18
C GLU A 364 -33.18 -34.61 -8.08
N TYR A 365 -33.87 -34.59 -9.22
CA TYR A 365 -35.32 -34.41 -9.26
C TYR A 365 -36.02 -35.69 -8.82
N VAL A 366 -36.89 -35.59 -7.81
CA VAL A 366 -37.78 -36.69 -7.43
C VAL A 366 -38.78 -36.89 -8.58
N SER A 367 -38.64 -38.00 -9.30
CA SER A 367 -39.55 -38.38 -10.38
C SER A 367 -40.91 -38.79 -9.80
N VAL A 368 -41.83 -37.82 -9.67
CA VAL A 368 -43.23 -38.09 -9.32
C VAL A 368 -43.85 -38.92 -10.44
N SER A 369 -44.03 -40.21 -10.19
CA SER A 369 -44.74 -41.10 -11.11
C SER A 369 -46.21 -40.68 -11.17
N VAL A 370 -46.70 -40.42 -12.39
CA VAL A 370 -48.10 -40.06 -12.64
C VAL A 370 -48.97 -41.30 -12.39
N GLY A 371 -49.38 -41.48 -11.13
CA GLY A 371 -50.05 -42.69 -10.65
C GLY A 371 -50.33 -42.74 -9.15
N ASP A 372 -49.71 -41.89 -8.32
CA ASP A 372 -50.07 -41.76 -6.90
C ASP A 372 -51.41 -40.99 -6.74
N PRO A 373 -52.46 -41.57 -6.13
CA PRO A 373 -53.75 -40.91 -5.98
C PRO A 373 -53.78 -39.66 -5.08
N GLN A 374 -52.79 -39.46 -4.19
CA GLN A 374 -52.88 -38.44 -3.13
C GLN A 374 -52.74 -36.98 -3.61
N TRP A 375 -52.16 -36.73 -4.79
CA TRP A 375 -51.75 -35.39 -5.21
C TRP A 375 -52.76 -34.59 -6.05
N SER A 376 -53.93 -35.17 -6.32
CA SER A 376 -54.95 -34.57 -7.20
C SER A 376 -55.70 -33.35 -6.64
N SER A 377 -55.60 -33.07 -5.33
CA SER A 377 -56.35 -32.02 -4.64
C SER A 377 -55.65 -30.66 -4.53
N TYR A 378 -54.32 -30.60 -4.59
CA TYR A 378 -53.55 -29.40 -4.21
C TYR A 378 -53.31 -28.37 -5.34
N LEU A 379 -53.58 -28.71 -6.60
CA LEU A 379 -53.21 -27.88 -7.77
C LEU A 379 -54.31 -26.95 -8.30
N LEU A 380 -55.48 -26.90 -7.66
CA LEU A 380 -56.65 -26.14 -8.16
C LEU A 380 -56.88 -24.77 -7.48
N ASP A 381 -56.54 -24.62 -6.19
CA ASP A 381 -56.85 -23.38 -5.45
C ASP A 381 -55.81 -22.26 -5.60
N SER A 382 -54.58 -22.57 -6.01
CA SER A 382 -53.46 -21.61 -6.01
C SER A 382 -53.34 -20.74 -7.27
N TYR A 383 -54.02 -21.08 -8.37
CA TYR A 383 -53.84 -20.44 -9.69
C TYR A 383 -54.91 -19.41 -10.08
N ALA A 384 -55.93 -19.18 -9.26
CA ALA A 384 -57.10 -18.38 -9.64
C ALA A 384 -56.95 -16.85 -9.48
N SER A 385 -55.89 -16.36 -8.82
CA SER A 385 -55.92 -15.07 -8.12
C SER A 385 -54.77 -14.09 -8.40
N SER A 386 -54.37 -13.87 -9.66
CA SER A 386 -53.92 -12.54 -10.17
C SER A 386 -53.38 -12.55 -11.61
N MET A 387 -54.14 -11.98 -12.57
CA MET A 387 -53.58 -11.44 -13.83
C MET A 387 -54.56 -10.43 -14.49
N PRO A 388 -54.09 -9.22 -14.86
CA PRO A 388 -54.77 -8.35 -15.82
C PRO A 388 -54.18 -8.53 -17.24
N SER A 389 -54.98 -9.14 -18.13
CA SER A 389 -54.98 -9.01 -19.61
C SER A 389 -53.74 -8.44 -20.33
N ALA A 390 -53.06 -9.30 -21.12
CA ALA A 390 -52.18 -8.90 -22.22
C ALA A 390 -52.78 -9.27 -23.61
N PRO A 391 -52.57 -8.47 -24.68
CA PRO A 391 -53.02 -8.84 -26.02
C PRO A 391 -51.91 -8.93 -27.09
N ARG A 392 -51.67 -10.16 -27.60
CA ARG A 392 -51.30 -10.48 -29.02
C ARG A 392 -49.86 -10.08 -29.48
N ARG A 393 -49.21 -10.70 -30.48
CA ARG A 393 -49.40 -11.97 -31.25
C ARG A 393 -48.13 -12.25 -32.11
N PHE A 394 -47.70 -13.53 -32.21
CA PHE A 394 -46.98 -14.15 -33.37
C PHE A 394 -45.58 -13.62 -33.75
N SER A 395 -44.67 -14.32 -34.46
CA SER A 395 -44.44 -15.78 -34.66
C SER A 395 -43.21 -16.04 -35.56
N TYR A 396 -42.44 -17.12 -35.31
CA TYR A 396 -41.67 -17.91 -36.29
C TYR A 396 -41.56 -19.35 -35.70
N ALA A 397 -41.86 -20.49 -36.35
CA ALA A 397 -41.49 -21.03 -37.67
C ALA A 397 -39.98 -21.36 -37.76
N SER A 398 -39.55 -22.57 -37.34
CA SER A 398 -39.48 -23.85 -38.12
C SER A 398 -38.33 -23.85 -39.17
N VAL A 399 -37.64 -24.96 -39.52
CA VAL A 399 -38.00 -26.39 -39.71
C VAL A 399 -36.79 -27.32 -39.43
N VAL A 400 -37.05 -28.60 -39.09
CA VAL A 400 -36.48 -29.88 -39.64
C VAL A 400 -36.85 -31.00 -38.62
N SER A 401 -37.95 -31.76 -38.74
CA SER A 401 -38.32 -32.84 -39.72
C SER A 401 -37.37 -34.04 -39.72
N GLY A 402 -37.78 -35.30 -39.51
CA GLY A 402 -39.06 -35.98 -39.23
C GLY A 402 -38.78 -37.51 -39.13
N VAL A 403 -39.69 -38.47 -38.89
CA VAL A 403 -41.16 -38.61 -38.72
C VAL A 403 -41.33 -39.82 -37.74
N ALA A 404 -42.41 -40.58 -37.46
CA ALA A 404 -43.85 -40.79 -37.73
C ALA A 404 -44.33 -41.79 -36.63
N ASN A 405 -45.59 -42.07 -36.26
CA ASN A 405 -46.98 -41.63 -36.55
C ASN A 405 -47.83 -42.10 -35.31
N ASP A 406 -49.18 -42.16 -35.18
CA ASP A 406 -50.35 -42.01 -36.07
C ASP A 406 -51.61 -41.57 -35.26
N GLN A 407 -52.82 -41.87 -35.75
CA GLN A 407 -54.16 -41.73 -35.12
C GLN A 407 -54.85 -43.14 -35.02
N PRO A 408 -56.09 -43.35 -34.48
CA PRO A 408 -57.18 -42.37 -34.26
C PRO A 408 -58.14 -42.51 -33.03
N SER A 409 -59.02 -41.50 -32.90
CA SER A 409 -60.47 -41.58 -32.55
C SER A 409 -61.01 -41.40 -31.10
N LEU A 410 -62.32 -41.04 -31.05
CA LEU A 410 -63.21 -40.52 -29.98
C LEU A 410 -64.10 -41.66 -29.37
N PRO A 411 -65.03 -41.47 -28.36
CA PRO A 411 -65.80 -40.27 -27.96
C PRO A 411 -66.13 -40.06 -26.44
N ALA A 412 -67.03 -39.10 -26.14
CA ALA A 412 -67.51 -38.69 -24.79
C ALA A 412 -68.90 -39.24 -24.39
N PRO A 413 -69.31 -39.18 -23.09
CA PRO A 413 -70.38 -38.27 -22.61
C PRO A 413 -70.21 -37.85 -21.10
N ALA A 414 -71.24 -37.49 -20.30
CA ALA A 414 -71.98 -36.20 -20.23
C ALA A 414 -72.80 -36.07 -18.89
N LEU A 415 -73.33 -34.86 -18.54
CA LEU A 415 -74.34 -34.53 -17.48
C LEU A 415 -73.88 -34.63 -15.99
N ALA A 416 -73.89 -33.57 -15.15
CA ALA A 416 -74.99 -32.84 -14.42
C ALA A 416 -75.21 -33.36 -12.95
N HIS A 417 -75.93 -32.77 -11.97
CA HIS A 417 -76.99 -31.73 -11.85
C HIS A 417 -77.05 -31.05 -10.43
N HIS A 418 -77.56 -29.80 -10.34
CA HIS A 418 -78.38 -29.16 -9.26
C HIS A 418 -77.98 -28.91 -7.76
N LEU A 419 -78.09 -27.61 -7.36
CA LEU A 419 -78.84 -27.02 -6.19
C LEU A 419 -78.41 -27.36 -4.72
N ASN A 420 -78.66 -26.56 -3.65
CA ASN A 420 -79.31 -25.25 -3.44
C ASN A 420 -78.96 -24.62 -2.06
N PHE A 421 -78.95 -23.27 -1.94
CA PHE A 421 -79.25 -22.39 -0.76
C PHE A 421 -78.69 -22.71 0.68
N HIS A 422 -78.64 -21.81 1.70
CA HIS A 422 -79.34 -20.54 2.02
C HIS A 422 -78.49 -19.64 2.98
N ILE A 423 -78.95 -18.43 3.35
CA ILE A 423 -78.29 -17.48 4.29
C ILE A 423 -79.34 -16.90 5.26
N PRO A 424 -78.98 -16.56 6.53
CA PRO A 424 -79.35 -15.23 7.07
C PRO A 424 -78.30 -14.57 8.02
N TYR A 425 -78.47 -13.27 8.26
CA TYR A 425 -77.69 -12.38 9.15
C TYR A 425 -78.24 -12.34 10.61
N TYR A 426 -77.44 -11.95 11.63
CA TYR A 426 -77.52 -10.65 12.33
C TYR A 426 -76.60 -10.48 13.58
N THR A 427 -76.31 -9.20 13.88
CA THR A 427 -75.54 -8.51 14.95
C THR A 427 -75.51 -9.02 16.41
N GLY A 428 -74.49 -8.60 17.20
CA GLY A 428 -74.50 -8.53 18.68
C GLY A 428 -73.31 -7.74 19.27
N ASN A 429 -73.43 -7.11 20.46
CA ASN A 429 -72.41 -6.20 21.05
C ASN A 429 -72.40 -6.22 22.61
N SER A 430 -71.40 -5.56 23.25
CA SER A 430 -71.26 -5.18 24.70
C SER A 430 -70.50 -6.11 25.69
N ALA A 431 -70.17 -5.60 26.90
CA ALA A 431 -69.05 -6.05 27.77
C ALA A 431 -69.24 -5.87 29.31
N ALA A 432 -68.34 -6.48 30.12
CA ALA A 432 -68.11 -6.36 31.59
C ALA A 432 -66.67 -6.88 31.94
N SER A 433 -65.86 -6.55 32.99
CA SER A 433 -65.94 -5.81 34.29
C SER A 433 -66.28 -6.67 35.54
N ILE A 434 -65.58 -6.64 36.70
CA ILE A 434 -64.36 -5.92 37.18
C ILE A 434 -63.79 -6.55 38.51
N ASN A 435 -62.52 -6.27 38.90
CA ASN A 435 -61.85 -6.32 40.27
C ASN A 435 -60.33 -6.69 40.15
N THR A 436 -59.28 -6.06 40.72
CA THR A 436 -58.88 -5.54 42.08
C THR A 436 -58.39 -6.63 43.07
N THR A 437 -57.32 -6.52 43.90
CA THR A 437 -56.41 -5.39 44.29
C THR A 437 -55.13 -5.84 45.07
N SER A 438 -54.01 -5.10 44.91
CA SER A 438 -53.11 -4.50 45.96
C SER A 438 -52.34 -5.27 47.08
N THR A 439 -51.09 -4.80 47.33
CA THR A 439 -50.32 -4.62 48.61
C THR A 439 -49.68 -5.78 49.44
N ALA A 440 -48.33 -5.83 49.36
CA ALA A 440 -47.32 -5.53 50.42
C ALA A 440 -47.06 -6.39 51.71
N ALA A 441 -45.77 -6.77 51.85
CA ALA A 441 -44.87 -6.67 53.03
C ALA A 441 -44.79 -7.74 54.18
N ALA A 442 -43.52 -8.11 54.49
CA ALA A 442 -42.98 -8.68 55.75
C ALA A 442 -43.39 -10.14 56.14
N THR A 443 -42.70 -10.90 57.03
CA THR A 443 -41.63 -10.59 58.02
C THR A 443 -40.79 -11.85 58.40
N THR A 444 -39.49 -11.71 58.76
CA THR A 444 -38.65 -12.55 59.70
C THR A 444 -38.60 -14.10 59.60
N SER A 445 -37.43 -14.76 59.69
CA SER A 445 -36.67 -14.92 60.97
C SER A 445 -35.16 -15.27 60.85
N LEU A 446 -34.45 -15.16 61.97
CA LEU A 446 -32.99 -15.35 62.24
C LEU A 446 -32.81 -16.34 63.44
N PRO A 447 -31.61 -16.72 63.99
CA PRO A 447 -30.27 -16.07 64.02
C PRO A 447 -29.13 -17.03 63.51
N SER A 448 -27.86 -17.15 63.98
CA SER A 448 -27.07 -16.69 65.16
C SER A 448 -25.56 -17.01 64.97
N THR A 449 -24.54 -16.37 65.57
CA THR A 449 -24.32 -14.99 66.11
C THR A 449 -22.85 -14.83 66.60
N ALA A 450 -22.03 -13.97 65.98
CA ALA A 450 -20.76 -13.42 66.51
C ALA A 450 -20.39 -12.13 65.73
N VAL A 451 -19.75 -11.04 66.21
CA VAL A 451 -18.98 -10.65 67.42
C VAL A 451 -17.48 -10.97 67.39
N THR A 452 -16.51 -10.04 67.43
CA THR A 452 -16.36 -8.56 67.17
C THR A 452 -14.85 -8.31 66.82
N THR A 453 -14.16 -7.14 66.76
CA THR A 453 -14.29 -5.76 67.30
C THR A 453 -13.37 -4.75 66.54
N TYR A 454 -13.27 -3.50 67.01
CA TYR A 454 -12.52 -2.31 66.48
C TYR A 454 -11.93 -1.51 67.68
N PRO A 455 -11.19 -0.36 67.56
CA PRO A 455 -10.25 0.21 66.56
C PRO A 455 -8.92 0.65 67.30
N PRO A 456 -8.28 1.86 67.21
CA PRO A 456 -8.04 2.88 66.15
C PRO A 456 -6.58 3.44 66.01
N LEU A 457 -6.33 4.26 64.97
CA LEU A 457 -5.47 5.48 64.87
C LEU A 457 -4.01 5.58 65.43
N THR A 458 -3.07 6.08 64.60
CA THR A 458 -2.20 7.30 64.76
C THR A 458 -0.87 7.25 63.96
N SER A 459 -0.23 8.42 63.73
CA SER A 459 1.09 8.61 63.08
C SER A 459 2.06 9.39 63.99
N PRO A 460 3.39 9.29 63.76
CA PRO A 460 4.17 10.53 63.52
C PRO A 460 5.39 10.37 62.58
N SER A 461 6.18 11.45 62.44
CA SER A 461 7.30 11.69 61.49
C SER A 461 8.71 11.72 62.14
N THR A 462 9.79 11.74 61.31
CA THR A 462 11.20 12.26 61.51
C THR A 462 12.24 11.39 60.75
N THR A 463 13.46 11.79 60.31
CA THR A 463 14.17 13.09 60.05
C THR A 463 15.39 12.89 59.11
N ASN A 464 15.94 13.99 58.58
CA ASN A 464 17.13 14.13 57.71
C ASN A 464 18.43 13.37 58.13
N SER A 465 19.31 13.03 57.17
CA SER A 465 20.65 13.67 57.00
C SER A 465 21.55 13.05 55.90
N THR A 466 22.43 13.86 55.31
CA THR A 466 23.61 13.49 54.49
C THR A 466 24.89 13.75 55.32
N PRO A 467 26.09 13.16 55.04
CA PRO A 467 27.02 13.79 54.07
C PRO A 467 28.18 12.93 53.44
N SER A 468 28.80 13.51 52.40
CA SER A 468 30.27 13.60 52.11
C SER A 468 31.25 12.39 52.10
N SER A 469 31.65 11.99 50.88
CA SER A 469 33.01 12.13 50.27
C SER A 469 34.27 11.34 50.73
N THR A 470 35.25 11.41 49.82
CA THR A 470 36.73 11.30 49.94
C THR A 470 37.44 9.92 49.84
N SER A 471 38.59 9.98 49.16
CA SER A 471 39.48 8.90 48.70
C SER A 471 40.86 8.94 49.38
N VAL A 472 41.67 7.86 49.35
CA VAL A 472 43.15 7.97 49.38
C VAL A 472 43.89 6.70 48.88
N THR A 473 45.14 6.91 48.46
CA THR A 473 46.21 6.01 47.97
C THR A 473 46.93 5.24 49.11
N ALA A 474 47.97 4.39 48.97
CA ALA A 474 48.52 3.43 47.98
C ALA A 474 49.78 2.76 48.66
N THR A 475 50.52 1.86 47.97
CA THR A 475 51.84 1.27 48.38
C THR A 475 51.84 0.33 49.62
N ASP A 476 52.74 -0.64 49.82
CA ASP A 476 53.90 -1.13 49.03
C ASP A 476 54.24 -2.64 49.29
N ALA A 477 55.19 -3.18 48.50
CA ALA A 477 56.04 -4.42 48.53
C ALA A 477 55.90 -5.52 49.66
N ASP A 478 56.33 -6.79 49.51
CA ASP A 478 57.22 -7.44 48.51
C ASP A 478 57.07 -9.01 48.42
N MET A 479 57.72 -9.63 47.41
CA MET A 479 58.14 -11.05 47.22
C MET A 479 57.13 -12.22 47.09
N GLN A 480 56.90 -12.64 45.83
CA GLN A 480 57.28 -13.95 45.22
C GLN A 480 57.27 -15.27 46.06
N MET A 481 56.80 -16.44 45.59
CA MET A 481 56.19 -16.87 44.31
C MET A 481 55.18 -18.03 44.51
N ASN A 482 54.06 -18.02 43.77
CA ASN A 482 53.51 -19.18 43.02
C ASN A 482 52.20 -18.77 42.31
N TYR A 483 52.10 -18.97 40.99
CA TYR A 483 50.92 -18.58 40.20
C TYR A 483 50.05 -19.79 39.83
N GLY A 484 48.75 -19.71 40.13
CA GLY A 484 47.74 -20.72 39.78
C GLY A 484 46.36 -20.32 40.30
N ALA A 485 45.65 -19.48 39.57
CA ALA A 485 44.47 -18.78 40.07
C ALA A 485 43.17 -19.61 40.00
N THR A 486 42.49 -19.71 41.15
CA THR A 486 41.03 -19.77 41.26
C THR A 486 40.45 -18.34 41.05
N SER A 487 39.15 -18.06 40.92
CA SER A 487 37.93 -18.87 41.09
C SER A 487 36.80 -18.41 40.16
N ALA A 488 36.14 -19.39 39.53
CA ALA A 488 34.69 -19.59 39.46
C ALA A 488 33.72 -18.37 39.53
N GLY A 489 33.05 -18.10 38.40
CA GLY A 489 31.81 -17.32 38.31
C GLY A 489 30.83 -17.93 37.30
N TRP A 490 29.85 -18.69 37.79
CA TRP A 490 28.60 -19.14 37.15
C TRP A 490 28.59 -19.49 35.65
N ARG A 491 28.53 -20.80 35.33
CA ARG A 491 28.23 -21.34 33.99
C ARG A 491 26.79 -21.87 33.90
N ARG A 492 26.10 -21.57 32.79
CA ARG A 492 25.09 -22.42 32.12
C ARG A 492 25.33 -22.30 30.61
N SER A 493 26.01 -23.26 29.99
CA SER A 493 25.50 -24.57 29.51
C SER A 493 25.00 -24.51 28.05
N SER A 494 25.92 -24.25 27.13
CA SER A 494 25.72 -24.42 25.68
C SER A 494 25.66 -25.92 25.31
N GLY A 495 24.50 -26.38 24.83
CA GLY A 495 24.31 -27.76 24.37
C GLY A 495 24.05 -27.84 22.87
N LEU A 496 25.10 -28.02 22.08
CA LEU A 496 25.01 -28.32 20.64
C LEU A 496 25.58 -29.72 20.37
N PRO A 497 24.85 -30.63 19.69
CA PRO A 497 25.36 -31.96 19.35
C PRO A 497 26.37 -31.89 18.19
N PRO A 498 27.40 -32.77 18.17
CA PRO A 498 28.40 -32.79 17.11
C PRO A 498 27.92 -33.58 15.89
N TYR A 499 28.11 -33.03 14.69
CA TYR A 499 28.03 -33.80 13.45
C TYR A 499 29.43 -34.17 12.93
N SER A 500 29.62 -35.45 12.66
CA SER A 500 30.88 -36.04 12.23
C SER A 500 31.08 -35.98 10.72
N ARG A 501 32.34 -35.95 10.28
CA ARG A 501 32.70 -36.19 8.87
C ARG A 501 32.69 -37.70 8.57
N GLN A 502 31.97 -38.12 7.55
CA GLN A 502 32.32 -39.30 6.76
C GLN A 502 31.88 -39.11 5.30
N PHE A 503 32.72 -39.53 4.36
CA PHE A 503 32.47 -39.47 2.91
C PHE A 503 31.87 -40.80 2.42
N ALA A 504 30.85 -40.75 1.56
CA ALA A 504 30.64 -41.72 0.48
C ALA A 504 29.55 -41.27 -0.50
N ASN A 505 29.64 -41.75 -1.75
CA ASN A 505 28.55 -41.93 -2.73
C ASN A 505 27.78 -40.68 -3.22
N ILE A 506 28.40 -39.95 -4.15
CA ILE A 506 27.66 -39.26 -5.23
C ILE A 506 27.50 -40.27 -6.39
N PRO A 507 26.29 -40.54 -6.91
CA PRO A 507 26.13 -41.32 -8.13
C PRO A 507 26.60 -40.53 -9.36
N GLU A 508 27.41 -41.15 -10.21
CA GLU A 508 27.74 -40.59 -11.52
C GLU A 508 26.51 -40.59 -12.44
N TYR A 509 26.37 -39.55 -13.26
CA TYR A 509 25.60 -39.64 -14.51
C TYR A 509 26.52 -39.30 -15.68
N ALA A 510 27.02 -40.36 -16.34
CA ALA A 510 27.87 -40.24 -17.51
C ALA A 510 27.07 -39.72 -18.73
N GLY A 511 27.71 -38.87 -19.55
CA GLY A 511 27.10 -38.29 -20.73
C GLY A 511 27.06 -39.24 -21.93
N ALA A 512 25.98 -39.18 -22.72
CA ALA A 512 25.85 -39.89 -23.99
C ALA A 512 25.43 -38.92 -25.12
N THR A 513 26.43 -38.21 -25.64
CA THR A 513 26.63 -37.87 -27.07
C THR A 513 25.41 -37.85 -28.03
N ARG A 514 25.21 -36.71 -28.70
CA ARG A 514 25.38 -36.61 -30.18
C ARG A 514 25.32 -35.17 -30.70
N SER A 515 26.41 -34.71 -31.32
CA SER A 515 26.37 -33.65 -32.33
C SER A 515 25.86 -34.22 -33.67
N PRO A 516 25.45 -33.35 -34.60
CA PRO A 516 26.09 -33.38 -35.92
C PRO A 516 26.66 -32.02 -36.32
N SER A 517 27.76 -32.03 -37.05
CA SER A 517 28.45 -30.85 -37.56
C SER A 517 28.41 -30.78 -39.09
N ALA A 518 28.45 -29.54 -39.60
CA ALA A 518 28.87 -29.13 -40.94
C ALA A 518 28.29 -29.85 -42.19
N GLY A 519 27.53 -29.10 -42.99
CA GLY A 519 27.29 -29.37 -44.41
C GLY A 519 27.47 -28.08 -45.22
N ALA A 520 28.65 -27.88 -45.79
CA ALA A 520 28.97 -26.69 -46.59
C ALA A 520 28.75 -26.94 -48.08
N LEU A 521 28.31 -25.91 -48.83
CA LEU A 521 28.31 -25.92 -50.29
C LEU A 521 28.94 -24.66 -50.90
N THR A 522 29.88 -24.94 -51.79
CA THR A 522 30.58 -24.11 -52.80
C THR A 522 29.62 -23.52 -53.85
N SER A 523 29.94 -22.49 -54.65
CA SER A 523 31.17 -21.66 -54.77
C SER A 523 30.98 -20.45 -55.71
N ALA A 524 31.76 -19.39 -55.49
CA ALA A 524 32.44 -18.50 -56.46
C ALA A 524 31.70 -17.85 -57.66
N GLY A 525 31.97 -16.56 -57.90
CA GLY A 525 31.76 -15.94 -59.22
C GLY A 525 31.83 -14.40 -59.28
N THR A 526 33.02 -13.86 -59.57
CA THR A 526 33.31 -12.43 -59.93
C THR A 526 32.94 -11.32 -58.90
N GLY A 527 33.62 -10.17 -58.81
CA GLY A 527 34.94 -9.81 -59.36
C GLY A 527 34.95 -8.59 -60.29
N LEU A 528 34.95 -7.37 -59.75
CA LEU A 528 35.50 -6.17 -60.41
C LEU A 528 35.88 -5.09 -59.37
N SER A 529 36.76 -4.16 -59.73
CA SER A 529 37.20 -3.03 -58.90
C SER A 529 37.53 -1.82 -59.78
N THR A 530 36.99 -0.65 -59.45
CA THR A 530 37.52 0.70 -59.79
C THR A 530 36.69 1.80 -59.12
N THR A 531 37.36 2.73 -58.41
CA THR A 531 37.17 4.21 -58.38
C THR A 531 35.76 4.82 -58.57
N THR A 532 35.27 5.81 -57.81
CA THR A 532 35.89 7.11 -57.44
C THR A 532 35.27 7.79 -56.19
N SER A 533 35.91 8.88 -55.76
CA SER A 533 35.56 9.90 -54.74
C SER A 533 34.09 10.35 -54.57
N SER A 534 33.81 10.85 -53.35
CA SER A 534 32.58 11.47 -52.84
C SER A 534 32.04 12.68 -53.62
N PRO A 535 30.81 13.12 -53.29
CA PRO A 535 30.68 14.40 -52.56
C PRO A 535 30.04 14.24 -51.18
N ALA A 536 30.12 15.29 -50.35
CA ALA A 536 29.59 15.30 -48.99
C ALA A 536 28.11 15.71 -48.92
N LEU A 537 27.41 15.24 -47.88
CA LEU A 537 26.18 15.86 -47.38
C LEU A 537 26.37 16.25 -45.92
N LEU A 538 26.04 17.50 -45.61
CA LEU A 538 26.06 18.06 -44.27
C LEU A 538 24.84 17.55 -43.48
N ILE A 539 25.07 16.95 -42.32
CA ILE A 539 24.05 16.84 -41.27
C ILE A 539 24.48 17.76 -40.14
N SER A 540 23.70 18.81 -39.92
CA SER A 540 23.93 19.82 -38.90
C SER A 540 23.77 19.25 -37.49
N SER A 541 24.59 19.73 -36.55
CA SER A 541 24.43 19.48 -35.12
C SER A 541 23.13 20.08 -34.59
N SER A 542 22.07 19.28 -34.50
CA SER A 542 20.84 19.62 -33.77
C SER A 542 20.99 19.23 -32.30
N SER A 543 21.45 20.16 -31.47
CA SER A 543 21.49 19.98 -30.02
C SER A 543 20.07 19.90 -29.45
N THR A 544 19.62 18.72 -29.05
CA THR A 544 18.39 18.55 -28.25
C THR A 544 18.62 19.09 -26.84
N SER A 545 18.36 20.38 -26.67
CA SER A 545 18.35 21.04 -25.36
C SER A 545 17.27 20.44 -24.49
N THR A 546 17.67 19.67 -23.48
CA THR A 546 16.79 19.31 -22.36
C THR A 546 16.37 20.58 -21.61
N PRO A 547 15.12 20.67 -21.12
CA PRO A 547 14.73 21.78 -20.26
C PRO A 547 15.49 21.67 -18.93
N SER A 548 16.44 22.58 -18.71
CA SER A 548 17.27 22.61 -17.50
C SER A 548 16.44 23.02 -16.29
N SER A 549 15.89 22.02 -15.58
CA SER A 549 15.34 22.23 -14.24
C SER A 549 16.43 22.79 -13.32
N PRO A 550 16.16 23.86 -12.54
CA PRO A 550 17.16 24.49 -11.65
C PRO A 550 17.58 23.61 -10.46
N PHE A 551 17.05 22.38 -10.37
CA PHE A 551 17.35 21.41 -9.32
C PHE A 551 18.20 20.21 -9.77
N TYR A 552 18.56 20.11 -11.07
CA TYR A 552 19.32 18.97 -11.57
C TYR A 552 20.84 19.18 -11.40
N ASP A 553 21.38 18.67 -10.30
CA ASP A 553 22.81 18.64 -10.00
C ASP A 553 23.41 17.29 -10.44
N PRO A 554 24.23 17.24 -11.51
CA PRO A 554 24.81 16.00 -12.02
C PRO A 554 25.87 15.39 -11.09
N SER A 555 26.25 16.06 -9.99
CA SER A 555 27.20 15.49 -9.01
C SER A 555 26.55 14.56 -7.99
N PHE A 556 25.23 14.58 -7.83
CA PHE A 556 24.54 13.75 -6.83
C PHE A 556 23.91 12.51 -7.46
N PHE A 557 24.65 11.40 -7.44
CA PHE A 557 24.19 10.08 -7.85
C PHE A 557 24.20 9.11 -6.66
N VAL A 558 23.33 8.09 -6.70
CA VAL A 558 23.26 7.03 -5.69
C VAL A 558 23.31 5.64 -6.35
N PRO A 559 24.24 4.75 -5.93
CA PRO A 559 24.29 3.35 -6.36
C PRO A 559 22.96 2.63 -6.11
N SER A 560 22.54 1.77 -7.04
CA SER A 560 21.27 1.02 -6.97
C SER A 560 21.02 0.38 -5.60
N TYR A 561 21.99 -0.40 -5.12
CA TYR A 561 21.96 -1.12 -3.85
C TYR A 561 21.92 -0.25 -2.59
N LEU A 562 22.16 1.07 -2.70
CA LEU A 562 22.12 2.02 -1.57
C LEU A 562 20.89 2.93 -1.56
N ARG A 563 20.03 2.93 -2.59
CA ARG A 563 18.95 3.94 -2.72
C ARG A 563 17.99 4.01 -1.53
N ASN A 564 17.68 2.87 -0.92
CA ASN A 564 16.79 2.79 0.24
C ASN A 564 17.57 2.69 1.57
N SER A 565 18.90 2.87 1.55
CA SER A 565 19.73 2.79 2.76
C SER A 565 19.53 4.00 3.67
N ARG A 566 19.66 3.77 4.99
CA ARG A 566 19.61 4.80 6.02
C ARG A 566 20.63 5.92 5.77
N TYR A 567 21.83 5.55 5.27
CA TYR A 567 22.88 6.50 4.95
C TYR A 567 22.49 7.49 3.87
N VAL A 568 21.90 7.01 2.77
CA VAL A 568 21.43 7.86 1.67
C VAL A 568 20.31 8.78 2.13
N ALA A 569 19.36 8.29 2.93
CA ALA A 569 18.30 9.12 3.49
C ALA A 569 18.85 10.28 4.35
N ARG A 570 19.85 10.01 5.21
CA ARG A 570 20.57 11.05 5.97
C ARG A 570 21.32 12.02 5.04
N LEU A 571 22.00 11.52 4.01
CA LEU A 571 22.77 12.33 3.05
C LEU A 571 21.88 13.26 2.23
N GLU A 572 20.72 12.78 1.75
CA GLU A 572 19.72 13.59 1.06
C GLU A 572 19.05 14.63 1.97
N SER A 573 18.83 14.30 3.24
CA SER A 573 18.35 15.27 4.24
C SER A 573 19.38 16.39 4.45
N ALA A 574 20.63 16.04 4.73
CA ALA A 574 21.73 17.00 4.90
C ALA A 574 21.95 17.88 3.66
N ARG A 575 21.83 17.29 2.45
CA ARG A 575 21.91 18.00 1.17
C ARG A 575 20.76 19.02 1.00
N ARG A 576 19.51 18.62 1.26
CA ARG A 576 18.34 19.52 1.18
C ARG A 576 18.49 20.71 2.13
N SER A 577 18.89 20.45 3.38
CA SER A 577 19.14 21.49 4.39
C SER A 577 20.27 22.45 3.98
N LYS A 578 21.36 21.94 3.37
CA LYS A 578 22.46 22.79 2.86
C LYS A 578 22.00 23.69 1.70
N LEU A 579 21.23 23.16 0.75
CA LEU A 579 20.69 23.95 -0.37
C LEU A 579 19.76 25.08 0.13
N ALA A 580 18.88 24.78 1.09
CA ALA A 580 18.01 25.77 1.72
C ALA A 580 18.81 26.87 2.48
N ALA A 581 19.92 26.51 3.14
CA ALA A 581 20.79 27.48 3.81
C ALA A 581 21.50 28.41 2.80
N THR A 582 22.16 27.85 1.78
CA THR A 582 22.86 28.66 0.76
C THR A 582 21.91 29.53 -0.06
N GLN A 583 20.65 29.10 -0.26
CA GLN A 583 19.62 29.95 -0.88
C GLN A 583 19.25 31.15 0.00
N ARG A 584 19.22 31.00 1.34
CA ARG A 584 18.99 32.13 2.27
C ARG A 584 20.20 33.08 2.28
N GLU A 585 21.42 32.56 2.34
CA GLU A 585 22.66 33.36 2.37
C GLU A 585 22.85 34.19 1.09
N SER A 586 22.60 33.61 -0.09
CA SER A 586 22.73 34.31 -1.37
C SER A 586 21.71 35.43 -1.55
N LEU A 587 20.48 35.25 -1.04
CA LEU A 587 19.47 36.31 -0.99
C LEU A 587 19.83 37.46 -0.05
N GLN A 588 20.53 37.18 1.07
CA GLN A 588 21.01 38.22 2.00
C GLN A 588 22.19 39.02 1.43
N GLN A 589 23.15 38.37 0.76
CA GLN A 589 24.31 39.07 0.20
C GLN A 589 23.97 40.05 -0.94
N GLN A 590 22.90 39.78 -1.71
CA GLN A 590 22.45 40.69 -2.76
C GLN A 590 21.89 42.03 -2.23
N GLN A 591 21.58 42.14 -0.93
CA GLN A 591 21.07 43.38 -0.32
C GLN A 591 22.16 44.34 0.19
N GLN A 592 23.45 43.98 0.12
CA GLN A 592 24.54 44.76 0.76
C GLN A 592 25.49 45.51 -0.19
N GLN A 593 25.22 45.58 -1.50
CA GLN A 593 25.97 46.46 -2.40
C GLN A 593 25.36 47.87 -2.46
N PRO A 594 26.14 48.95 -2.23
CA PRO A 594 25.64 50.32 -2.32
C PRO A 594 25.54 50.78 -3.79
N SER A 595 24.32 51.10 -4.24
CA SER A 595 24.08 51.70 -5.54
C SER A 595 24.32 53.23 -5.53
N LEU A 596 24.72 53.77 -6.69
CA LEU A 596 24.94 55.21 -6.89
C LEU A 596 23.84 55.83 -7.75
N SER A 597 23.52 57.10 -7.47
CA SER A 597 22.45 57.92 -8.07
C SER A 597 21.06 57.70 -7.44
N ALA A 598 20.26 58.77 -7.32
CA ALA A 598 19.23 58.87 -6.28
C ALA A 598 17.94 59.61 -6.68
N SER A 599 16.94 59.47 -5.81
CA SER A 599 15.65 60.19 -5.73
C SER A 599 14.55 59.76 -6.70
N SER A 600 13.28 59.56 -6.27
CA SER A 600 12.74 59.47 -4.89
C SER A 600 11.30 58.89 -4.92
N SER A 601 10.79 58.49 -3.75
CA SER A 601 9.46 57.88 -3.47
C SER A 601 9.23 56.45 -4.01
N HIS A 602 9.68 55.45 -3.22
CA HIS A 602 9.40 54.03 -3.44
C HIS A 602 8.15 53.56 -2.67
N VAL A 603 7.15 53.00 -3.35
CA VAL A 603 6.23 51.98 -2.80
C VAL A 603 5.84 51.01 -3.93
N SER A 604 6.45 49.82 -4.00
CA SER A 604 5.88 48.65 -4.69
C SER A 604 6.67 47.35 -4.42
N LEU A 605 5.97 46.38 -3.84
CA LEU A 605 6.01 44.94 -4.15
C LEU A 605 7.35 44.16 -4.09
N HIS A 606 7.49 43.31 -3.07
CA HIS A 606 8.38 42.13 -3.10
C HIS A 606 7.57 40.82 -2.99
N ARG A 607 7.43 40.11 -4.12
CA ARG A 607 6.72 38.83 -4.31
C ARG A 607 7.65 37.90 -5.12
N MET A 608 7.84 36.61 -4.83
CA MET A 608 7.28 35.73 -3.79
C MET A 608 8.34 34.69 -3.35
N ALA A 609 8.10 33.96 -2.26
CA ALA A 609 8.79 32.70 -1.97
C ALA A 609 7.85 31.52 -2.34
N PRO A 610 8.30 30.47 -3.06
CA PRO A 610 7.42 29.38 -3.49
C PRO A 610 6.96 28.49 -2.33
N SER A 611 5.70 28.07 -2.38
CA SER A 611 5.10 27.16 -1.39
C SER A 611 5.46 25.69 -1.63
N HIS A 612 5.95 25.01 -0.60
CA HIS A 612 5.85 23.55 -0.53
C HIS A 612 4.44 23.16 -0.09
N ARG A 613 3.74 22.29 -0.84
CA ARG A 613 3.03 21.12 -0.26
C ARG A 613 2.37 20.19 -1.27
N GLY A 614 2.12 18.97 -0.79
CA GLY A 614 1.34 17.92 -1.43
C GLY A 614 1.31 16.64 -0.60
N MET A 615 1.37 16.74 0.74
CA MET A 615 1.34 15.59 1.65
C MET A 615 -0.09 15.31 2.14
N THR A 616 -0.30 14.03 2.41
CA THR A 616 -1.45 13.40 3.07
C THR A 616 -1.58 13.80 4.55
N TYR A 617 -2.51 13.18 5.27
CA TYR A 617 -2.46 13.11 6.73
C TYR A 617 -1.26 12.25 7.16
N ASP A 618 -0.08 12.85 7.14
CA ASP A 618 1.02 12.36 7.94
C ASP A 618 0.63 12.56 9.41
N ILE A 619 0.88 11.56 10.26
CA ILE A 619 1.12 11.84 11.68
C ILE A 619 2.26 12.86 11.70
N VAL A 620 2.14 13.94 12.48
CA VAL A 620 3.22 14.93 12.59
C VAL A 620 4.35 14.31 13.41
N GLU A 621 5.17 13.49 12.74
CA GLU A 621 6.32 12.81 13.33
C GLU A 621 7.34 13.84 13.81
N LYS A 622 7.17 14.19 15.08
CA LYS A 622 8.05 15.04 15.86
C LYS A 622 9.41 14.36 15.99
N GLU A 623 10.34 14.67 15.08
CA GLU A 623 11.76 14.47 15.35
C GLU A 623 12.06 15.11 16.72
N PRO A 624 12.71 14.37 17.65
CA PRO A 624 12.62 14.65 19.07
C PRO A 624 13.12 16.06 19.36
N ALA A 625 12.26 16.84 20.03
CA ALA A 625 12.54 18.24 20.34
C ALA A 625 13.81 18.35 21.21
N VAL A 626 14.92 18.71 20.56
CA VAL A 626 16.22 18.88 21.19
C VAL A 626 16.08 19.94 22.28
N THR A 627 16.15 19.51 23.54
CA THR A 627 16.03 20.41 24.68
C THR A 627 17.17 21.43 24.63
N THR A 628 16.87 22.68 25.00
CA THR A 628 17.71 23.87 24.74
C THR A 628 19.05 23.91 25.49
N ALA A 629 19.44 22.81 26.15
CA ALA A 629 20.77 22.58 26.71
C ALA A 629 21.79 22.01 25.71
N ALA A 630 21.35 21.39 24.60
CA ALA A 630 22.25 20.68 23.67
C ALA A 630 22.81 21.54 22.51
N ALA A 631 22.60 22.86 22.52
CA ALA A 631 23.05 23.81 21.49
C ALA A 631 24.58 24.04 21.42
N ALA A 632 25.39 23.10 21.93
CA ALA A 632 26.85 23.15 22.00
C ALA A 632 27.52 21.81 21.63
N ALA A 633 26.80 20.89 20.97
CA ALA A 633 27.39 19.70 20.38
C ALA A 633 28.30 20.06 19.15
N PRO A 634 29.46 19.40 18.96
CA PRO A 634 30.36 19.73 17.85
C PRO A 634 29.82 19.42 16.44
N LEU A 635 30.51 19.94 15.43
CA LEU A 635 30.18 19.90 13.99
C LEU A 635 30.28 18.51 13.30
N GLU A 636 30.30 17.41 14.06
CA GLU A 636 30.78 16.10 13.59
C GLU A 636 29.71 15.21 12.94
N ASP A 637 28.43 15.34 13.30
CA ASP A 637 27.34 14.42 12.87
C ASP A 637 26.74 14.76 11.48
N LYS A 638 27.57 14.90 10.44
CA LYS A 638 27.09 15.06 9.05
C LYS A 638 27.60 13.92 8.16
N PRO A 639 26.71 13.20 7.45
CA PRO A 639 27.12 12.12 6.56
C PRO A 639 27.98 12.65 5.42
N GLN A 640 29.01 11.90 5.07
CA GLN A 640 29.94 12.23 4.00
C GLN A 640 29.34 11.88 2.63
N PRO A 641 29.83 12.49 1.53
CA PRO A 641 29.48 12.07 0.19
C PRO A 641 29.98 10.64 -0.09
N LEU A 642 29.30 9.93 -0.99
CA LEU A 642 29.76 8.64 -1.51
C LEU A 642 30.96 8.83 -2.46
N PRO A 643 31.88 7.86 -2.56
CA PRO A 643 32.93 7.87 -3.57
C PRO A 643 32.32 8.01 -4.98
N SER A 644 32.76 9.02 -5.72
CA SER A 644 32.21 9.38 -7.03
C SER A 644 33.24 9.30 -8.16
N ARG A 645 34.53 9.47 -7.88
CA ARG A 645 35.62 9.50 -8.89
C ARG A 645 37.00 9.24 -8.27
N TRP A 646 38.01 9.05 -9.10
CA TRP A 646 39.42 9.14 -8.67
C TRP A 646 39.81 10.56 -8.29
N ASN A 647 40.57 10.72 -7.21
CA ASN A 647 40.91 12.01 -6.64
C ASN A 647 42.14 12.62 -7.35
N GLU A 648 41.94 13.77 -8.00
CA GLU A 648 42.99 14.55 -8.64
C GLU A 648 44.12 14.92 -7.64
N SER A 649 43.77 15.19 -6.38
CA SER A 649 44.71 15.59 -5.33
C SER A 649 45.31 14.43 -4.53
N ASP A 650 44.89 13.19 -4.75
CA ASP A 650 45.32 12.00 -3.99
C ASP A 650 45.70 10.85 -4.94
N ARG A 651 46.61 11.18 -5.86
CA ARG A 651 47.20 10.28 -6.86
C ARG A 651 48.71 10.47 -6.97
N HIS A 652 49.41 9.47 -7.49
CA HIS A 652 50.81 9.59 -7.89
C HIS A 652 50.96 10.29 -9.26
N ASP A 653 51.90 11.23 -9.39
CA ASP A 653 52.16 12.07 -10.59
C ASP A 653 52.25 11.29 -11.92
N GLY A 654 52.67 10.02 -11.88
CA GLY A 654 52.71 9.12 -13.04
C GLY A 654 51.36 8.62 -13.57
N LEU A 655 50.23 9.12 -13.02
CA LEU A 655 48.86 8.81 -13.45
C LEU A 655 48.14 10.05 -14.00
N ASP A 656 47.63 9.95 -15.22
CA ASP A 656 46.64 10.90 -15.75
C ASP A 656 45.23 10.40 -15.41
N LEU A 657 44.36 11.31 -14.94
CA LEU A 657 42.94 11.06 -14.79
C LEU A 657 42.18 11.67 -15.97
N THR A 658 41.22 10.92 -16.52
CA THR A 658 40.38 11.34 -17.65
C THR A 658 38.92 11.02 -17.40
N ASN A 659 38.02 11.53 -18.24
CA ASN A 659 36.56 11.32 -18.14
C ASN A 659 36.02 11.69 -16.73
N ASP A 660 36.27 12.93 -16.31
CA ASP A 660 35.91 13.50 -15.00
C ASP A 660 36.38 12.70 -13.76
N GLY A 661 37.47 11.95 -13.91
CA GLY A 661 38.04 11.08 -12.87
C GLY A 661 37.47 9.65 -12.88
N MET A 662 36.69 9.27 -13.88
CA MET A 662 36.17 7.91 -14.06
C MET A 662 37.12 6.99 -14.83
N GLU A 663 38.18 7.53 -15.43
CA GLU A 663 39.24 6.77 -16.09
C GLU A 663 40.62 7.18 -15.55
N VAL A 664 41.53 6.22 -15.45
CA VAL A 664 42.91 6.42 -15.00
C VAL A 664 43.87 5.76 -15.98
N ARG A 665 44.92 6.49 -16.37
CA ARG A 665 45.96 6.08 -17.32
C ARG A 665 47.34 6.16 -16.69
N TYR A 666 48.10 5.07 -16.75
CA TYR A 666 49.50 5.08 -16.33
C TYR A 666 50.39 5.66 -17.43
N MET A 667 50.95 6.84 -17.17
CA MET A 667 51.83 7.56 -18.08
C MET A 667 53.31 7.33 -17.76
N GLY A 668 53.62 6.97 -16.50
CA GLY A 668 54.98 6.77 -16.01
C GLY A 668 55.80 8.07 -15.91
N HIS A 669 57.03 7.97 -15.42
CA HIS A 669 57.95 9.12 -15.39
C HIS A 669 58.92 9.10 -16.57
N VAL A 670 59.11 10.26 -17.21
CA VAL A 670 60.05 10.46 -18.33
C VAL A 670 61.53 10.35 -17.91
N HIS A 671 61.82 10.39 -16.60
CA HIS A 671 63.18 10.56 -16.04
C HIS A 671 63.54 9.59 -14.89
N LYS A 672 62.77 8.50 -14.70
CA LYS A 672 63.02 7.43 -13.71
C LYS A 672 62.87 6.05 -14.38
N PRO A 673 63.45 4.96 -13.82
CA PRO A 673 63.36 3.62 -14.42
C PRO A 673 61.94 3.01 -14.33
N ASP A 674 61.64 2.06 -15.23
CA ASP A 674 60.36 1.33 -15.41
C ASP A 674 59.93 0.43 -14.21
N HIS A 675 60.32 0.76 -12.98
CA HIS A 675 60.19 -0.08 -11.78
C HIS A 675 59.44 0.61 -10.62
N GLU A 676 59.10 1.88 -10.77
CA GLU A 676 58.20 2.59 -9.86
C GLU A 676 56.75 2.09 -10.04
N ALA A 677 55.93 2.17 -8.98
CA ALA A 677 54.51 1.89 -9.05
C ALA A 677 53.75 3.20 -8.79
N ALA A 678 52.55 3.33 -9.35
CA ALA A 678 51.75 4.54 -9.22
C ALA A 678 50.31 4.17 -8.90
N SER A 679 49.76 4.80 -7.86
CA SER A 679 48.43 4.51 -7.32
C SER A 679 47.59 5.76 -7.13
N VAL A 680 46.27 5.58 -7.05
CA VAL A 680 45.27 6.63 -6.83
C VAL A 680 44.18 6.15 -5.87
N ARG A 681 43.67 7.07 -5.05
CA ARG A 681 42.50 6.88 -4.18
C ARG A 681 41.26 7.62 -4.70
N SER A 682 40.07 7.24 -4.24
CA SER A 682 38.82 7.96 -4.56
C SER A 682 38.73 9.32 -3.88
N ASP A 683 37.83 10.17 -4.37
CA ASP A 683 37.50 11.49 -3.81
C ASP A 683 36.97 11.43 -2.37
N PHE A 684 36.17 10.40 -2.05
CA PHE A 684 35.64 10.14 -0.70
C PHE A 684 35.95 8.71 -0.24
N PRO A 685 35.94 8.43 1.09
CA PRO A 685 36.06 7.08 1.62
C PRO A 685 34.75 6.30 1.46
N MET A 686 34.82 4.97 1.58
CA MET A 686 33.63 4.14 1.75
C MET A 686 33.01 4.42 3.12
N PRO A 687 31.72 4.81 3.20
CA PRO A 687 31.04 4.90 4.48
C PRO A 687 30.90 3.51 5.09
N ARG A 688 31.23 3.41 6.38
CA ARG A 688 30.97 2.19 7.18
C ARG A 688 29.47 2.01 7.35
N GLU A 689 28.79 3.12 7.55
CA GLU A 689 27.35 3.31 7.80
C GLU A 689 26.43 2.85 6.65
N ALA A 690 26.99 2.51 5.48
CA ALA A 690 26.26 1.84 4.41
C ALA A 690 26.19 0.31 4.59
N GLY A 691 26.93 -0.27 5.55
CA GLY A 691 26.99 -1.71 5.86
C GLY A 691 27.81 -2.49 4.84
N ILE A 692 27.53 -2.30 3.55
CA ILE A 692 28.28 -2.87 2.42
C ILE A 692 28.57 -1.74 1.42
N TYR A 693 29.82 -1.66 0.95
CA TYR A 693 30.19 -0.82 -0.19
C TYR A 693 30.89 -1.66 -1.26
N TYR A 694 30.59 -1.37 -2.53
CA TYR A 694 31.05 -2.10 -3.70
C TYR A 694 31.30 -1.15 -4.87
N TYR A 695 32.41 -1.37 -5.58
CA TYR A 695 32.73 -0.68 -6.85
C TYR A 695 33.37 -1.67 -7.84
N GLU A 696 33.32 -1.34 -9.13
CA GLU A 696 33.91 -2.14 -10.21
C GLU A 696 34.97 -1.37 -10.99
N ALA A 697 35.96 -2.08 -11.53
CA ALA A 697 36.99 -1.52 -12.38
C ALA A 697 37.26 -2.42 -13.60
N THR A 698 37.14 -1.84 -14.80
CA THR A 698 37.26 -2.53 -16.10
C THR A 698 38.60 -2.20 -16.75
N ILE A 699 39.37 -3.23 -17.07
CA ILE A 699 40.69 -3.08 -17.69
C ILE A 699 40.56 -2.79 -19.18
N LEU A 700 40.87 -1.55 -19.60
CA LEU A 700 40.79 -1.14 -21.01
C LEU A 700 42.09 -1.43 -21.76
N VAL A 701 43.25 -1.25 -21.11
CA VAL A 701 44.58 -1.58 -21.67
C VAL A 701 45.50 -2.12 -20.58
N LYS A 702 46.13 -3.27 -20.83
CA LYS A 702 47.16 -3.90 -19.98
C LYS A 702 48.21 -4.61 -20.84
N PRO A 703 49.48 -4.14 -20.86
CA PRO A 703 50.58 -4.86 -21.48
C PRO A 703 50.88 -6.20 -20.77
N LYS A 704 51.50 -7.15 -21.49
CA LYS A 704 51.62 -8.56 -21.08
C LYS A 704 52.27 -8.76 -19.70
N ASP A 705 53.31 -7.99 -19.38
CA ASP A 705 54.12 -8.13 -18.16
C ASP A 705 53.86 -7.01 -17.13
N ALA A 706 52.79 -6.25 -17.35
CA ALA A 706 52.35 -5.14 -16.51
C ALA A 706 51.42 -5.60 -15.37
N VAL A 707 51.48 -4.92 -14.23
CA VAL A 707 50.72 -5.26 -13.02
C VAL A 707 49.66 -4.20 -12.78
N ILE A 708 48.44 -4.66 -12.49
CA ILE A 708 47.32 -3.82 -12.03
C ILE A 708 46.78 -4.47 -10.75
N ALA A 709 46.62 -3.66 -9.72
CA ALA A 709 46.12 -4.05 -8.41
C ALA A 709 44.89 -3.21 -8.06
N ILE A 710 43.83 -3.87 -7.58
CA ILE A 710 42.52 -3.27 -7.30
C ILE A 710 42.13 -3.61 -5.86
N GLY A 711 41.67 -2.62 -5.10
CA GLY A 711 41.36 -2.81 -3.68
C GLY A 711 41.02 -1.51 -2.96
N PHE A 712 41.56 -1.33 -1.76
CA PHE A 712 41.37 -0.11 -0.95
C PHE A 712 42.53 0.14 0.01
N SER A 713 42.66 1.38 0.46
CA SER A 713 43.69 1.79 1.42
C SER A 713 43.25 2.98 2.27
N SER A 714 43.93 3.23 3.38
CA SER A 714 43.82 4.50 4.09
C SER A 714 44.72 5.58 3.45
N PRO A 715 44.56 6.87 3.80
CA PRO A 715 45.45 7.94 3.38
C PRO A 715 46.93 7.76 3.80
N ARG A 716 47.23 6.86 4.75
CA ARG A 716 48.60 6.60 5.23
C ARG A 716 49.43 5.73 4.29
N ALA A 717 48.80 4.94 3.42
CA ALA A 717 49.50 4.08 2.46
C ALA A 717 50.17 4.93 1.36
N SER A 718 51.42 4.60 1.00
CA SER A 718 52.14 5.30 -0.06
C SER A 718 51.57 5.05 -1.46
N LEU A 719 51.41 6.12 -2.23
CA LEU A 719 50.97 6.07 -3.63
C LEU A 719 52.08 5.62 -4.61
N GLU A 720 53.33 5.56 -4.15
CA GLU A 720 54.49 4.99 -4.89
C GLU A 720 54.50 3.44 -4.86
N ARG A 721 53.53 2.82 -4.17
CA ARG A 721 53.39 1.38 -3.98
C ARG A 721 52.03 0.92 -4.50
N LEU A 722 51.95 -0.32 -4.99
CA LEU A 722 50.66 -0.93 -5.33
C LEU A 722 49.81 -1.12 -4.06
N PRO A 723 48.47 -0.98 -4.14
CA PRO A 723 47.58 -1.35 -3.04
C PRO A 723 47.86 -2.78 -2.55
N GLY A 724 47.74 -3.00 -1.24
CA GLY A 724 48.12 -4.26 -0.59
C GLY A 724 49.62 -4.44 -0.29
N TRP A 725 50.52 -3.55 -0.76
CA TRP A 725 51.97 -3.62 -0.47
C TRP A 725 52.45 -2.65 0.61
N ASP A 726 51.56 -1.89 1.24
CA ASP A 726 51.89 -0.94 2.32
C ASP A 726 50.88 -1.04 3.46
N ASN A 727 51.25 -0.61 4.66
CA ASN A 727 50.38 -0.70 5.84
C ASN A 727 49.06 0.04 5.61
N GLU A 728 47.98 -0.48 6.21
CA GLU A 728 46.61 0.00 5.97
C GLU A 728 46.19 -0.03 4.48
N SER A 729 46.66 -1.04 3.74
CA SER A 729 46.32 -1.28 2.33
C SER A 729 46.01 -2.76 2.04
N TRP A 730 45.00 -2.99 1.20
CA TRP A 730 44.44 -4.31 0.83
C TRP A 730 44.15 -4.36 -0.66
N ALA A 731 44.52 -5.43 -1.36
CA ALA A 731 44.24 -5.55 -2.80
C ALA A 731 44.27 -6.95 -3.39
N TYR A 732 43.65 -7.08 -4.56
CA TYR A 732 43.75 -8.21 -5.47
C TYR A 732 44.61 -7.84 -6.69
N HIS A 733 45.64 -8.65 -7.00
CA HIS A 733 46.63 -8.36 -8.05
C HIS A 733 46.40 -9.24 -9.29
N GLY A 734 46.39 -8.61 -10.47
CA GLY A 734 45.94 -9.24 -11.70
C GLY A 734 47.01 -9.94 -12.53
N ASP A 735 48.28 -9.87 -12.15
CA ASP A 735 49.39 -10.60 -12.78
C ASP A 735 49.58 -12.01 -12.18
N ASP A 736 49.41 -12.15 -10.86
CA ASP A 736 49.67 -13.41 -10.13
C ASP A 736 48.44 -14.04 -9.46
N GLY A 737 47.29 -13.35 -9.41
CA GLY A 737 46.05 -13.87 -8.84
C GLY A 737 46.05 -13.93 -7.31
N LYS A 738 46.94 -13.19 -6.64
CA LYS A 738 47.06 -13.19 -5.17
C LYS A 738 46.36 -11.99 -4.53
N ALA A 739 45.91 -12.22 -3.29
CA ALA A 739 45.44 -11.19 -2.38
C ALA A 739 46.59 -10.71 -1.48
N PHE A 740 46.76 -9.40 -1.37
CA PHE A 740 47.85 -8.75 -0.64
C PHE A 740 47.33 -7.84 0.47
N ILE A 741 48.00 -7.88 1.62
CA ILE A 741 47.78 -7.02 2.78
C ILE A 741 49.16 -6.55 3.28
N GLY A 742 49.32 -5.25 3.51
CA GLY A 742 50.62 -4.59 3.64
C GLY A 742 51.60 -5.20 4.63
N GLU A 743 51.08 -5.63 5.78
CA GLU A 743 51.84 -6.13 6.93
C GLU A 743 52.76 -7.33 6.60
N ASN A 744 52.47 -8.10 5.54
CA ASN A 744 53.18 -9.32 5.18
C ASN A 744 54.35 -9.12 4.18
N GLN A 745 54.97 -7.93 4.18
CA GLN A 745 56.17 -7.60 3.38
C GLN A 745 56.09 -7.97 1.87
N GLY A 746 54.89 -7.88 1.28
CA GLY A 746 54.68 -8.23 -0.13
C GLY A 746 54.59 -9.73 -0.43
N GLN A 747 54.41 -10.60 0.57
CA GLN A 747 54.04 -12.01 0.34
C GLN A 747 52.53 -12.15 0.20
N GLY A 748 52.02 -12.00 -1.03
CA GLY A 748 50.61 -12.22 -1.36
C GLY A 748 50.18 -13.68 -1.20
N ARG A 749 48.91 -13.90 -0.87
CA ARG A 749 48.28 -15.23 -0.70
C ARG A 749 47.50 -15.62 -1.96
N PRO A 750 47.64 -16.85 -2.51
CA PRO A 750 46.81 -17.31 -3.63
C PRO A 750 45.32 -17.16 -3.32
N PHE A 751 44.56 -16.56 -4.24
CA PHE A 751 43.16 -16.21 -4.00
C PHE A 751 42.25 -16.42 -5.23
N GLY A 752 42.63 -15.96 -6.43
CA GLY A 752 41.74 -15.94 -7.58
C GLY A 752 42.42 -16.04 -8.95
N PRO A 753 41.63 -16.05 -10.05
CA PRO A 753 42.14 -16.11 -11.41
C PRO A 753 42.64 -14.75 -11.92
N THR A 754 43.86 -14.72 -12.47
CA THR A 754 44.50 -13.53 -13.07
C THR A 754 43.58 -12.80 -14.06
N PHE A 755 43.79 -11.49 -14.22
CA PHE A 755 42.91 -10.63 -15.01
C PHE A 755 43.64 -9.71 -15.99
N THR A 756 42.99 -9.42 -17.10
CA THR A 756 43.55 -8.78 -18.29
C THR A 756 42.55 -7.85 -18.97
N VAL A 757 42.89 -7.33 -20.16
CA VAL A 757 42.02 -6.46 -20.96
C VAL A 757 40.61 -7.06 -21.15
N ASN A 758 39.60 -6.22 -21.02
CA ASN A 758 38.16 -6.53 -21.00
C ASN A 758 37.65 -7.31 -19.78
N ASP A 759 38.50 -7.67 -18.81
CA ASP A 759 37.99 -8.11 -17.51
C ASP A 759 37.50 -6.91 -16.68
N THR A 760 36.39 -7.11 -15.97
CA THR A 760 35.88 -6.21 -14.92
C THR A 760 36.05 -6.88 -13.57
N ILE A 761 36.73 -6.22 -12.65
CA ILE A 761 36.98 -6.70 -11.29
C ILE A 761 36.22 -5.82 -10.30
N GLY A 762 35.34 -6.43 -9.52
CA GLY A 762 34.65 -5.76 -8.42
C GLY A 762 35.39 -5.94 -7.10
N CYS A 763 35.38 -4.90 -6.27
CA CYS A 763 35.90 -4.90 -4.91
C CYS A 763 34.77 -4.51 -3.96
N GLY A 764 34.40 -5.43 -3.05
CA GLY A 764 33.35 -5.23 -2.07
C GLY A 764 33.87 -5.34 -0.64
N VAL A 765 33.45 -4.42 0.22
CA VAL A 765 33.70 -4.46 1.66
C VAL A 765 32.37 -4.56 2.38
N ASN A 766 32.19 -5.61 3.18
CA ASN A 766 31.07 -5.76 4.11
C ASN A 766 31.63 -5.41 5.50
N PHE A 767 31.21 -4.26 6.03
CA PHE A 767 31.68 -3.71 7.30
C PHE A 767 31.11 -4.49 8.49
N THR A 768 29.87 -4.97 8.38
CA THR A 768 29.17 -5.77 9.40
C THR A 768 29.95 -7.04 9.78
N THR A 769 30.45 -7.75 8.78
CA THR A 769 31.30 -8.95 8.91
C THR A 769 32.80 -8.62 8.92
N ARG A 770 33.16 -7.34 8.81
CA ARG A 770 34.54 -6.82 8.70
C ARG A 770 35.38 -7.56 7.66
N SER A 771 34.79 -7.82 6.48
CA SER A 771 35.38 -8.67 5.44
C SER A 771 35.38 -8.03 4.05
N THR A 772 36.28 -8.51 3.18
CA THR A 772 36.40 -8.08 1.78
C THR A 772 36.15 -9.25 0.84
N PHE A 773 35.32 -9.03 -0.18
CA PHE A 773 35.16 -9.94 -1.30
C PHE A 773 35.55 -9.29 -2.63
N PHE A 774 35.90 -10.11 -3.61
CA PHE A 774 36.15 -9.66 -4.98
C PHE A 774 35.29 -10.44 -5.98
N THR A 775 35.00 -9.81 -7.10
CA THR A 775 34.27 -10.40 -8.23
C THR A 775 35.13 -10.31 -9.50
N LYS A 776 34.84 -11.17 -10.47
CA LYS A 776 35.38 -11.08 -11.84
C LYS A 776 34.25 -11.31 -12.83
N ASN A 777 34.04 -10.36 -13.74
CA ASN A 777 33.07 -10.44 -14.83
C ASN A 777 31.65 -10.84 -14.36
N GLY A 778 31.19 -10.24 -13.25
CA GLY A 778 29.89 -10.53 -12.63
C GLY A 778 29.83 -11.80 -11.77
N ILE A 779 30.94 -12.52 -11.59
CA ILE A 779 31.01 -13.74 -10.77
C ILE A 779 31.79 -13.47 -9.48
N LEU A 780 31.22 -13.84 -8.33
CA LEU A 780 31.88 -13.76 -7.03
C LEU A 780 33.07 -14.74 -6.96
N ILE A 781 34.28 -14.24 -6.68
CA ILE A 781 35.48 -15.07 -6.45
C ILE A 781 35.46 -15.63 -5.02
N GLY A 782 35.08 -14.79 -4.04
CA GLY A 782 34.99 -15.14 -2.63
C GLY A 782 35.59 -14.05 -1.71
N THR A 783 35.69 -14.37 -0.42
CA THR A 783 36.25 -13.49 0.61
C THR A 783 37.77 -13.56 0.63
N ALA A 784 38.46 -12.46 0.33
CA ALA A 784 39.92 -12.36 0.36
C ALA A 784 40.47 -12.00 1.75
N PHE A 785 39.78 -11.10 2.47
CA PHE A 785 40.21 -10.55 3.74
C PHE A 785 39.09 -10.62 4.78
N LYS A 786 39.48 -10.74 6.05
CA LYS A 786 38.63 -10.74 7.24
C LYS A 786 39.26 -9.89 8.32
N ASP A 787 38.50 -9.63 9.38
CA ASP A 787 38.97 -8.96 10.60
C ASP A 787 39.46 -7.51 10.38
N LEU A 788 38.98 -6.84 9.32
CA LEU A 788 39.37 -5.47 8.93
C LEU A 788 39.29 -4.48 10.13
N PRO A 789 40.19 -3.47 10.22
CA PRO A 789 40.24 -2.57 11.38
C PRO A 789 38.91 -1.88 11.73
N ALA A 790 38.41 -2.17 12.94
CA ALA A 790 37.19 -1.59 13.49
C ALA A 790 37.34 -0.13 13.97
N SER A 791 38.55 0.44 13.97
CA SER A 791 38.73 1.82 14.46
C SER A 791 38.21 2.84 13.45
N LYS A 792 37.29 3.70 13.89
CA LYS A 792 36.83 4.91 13.18
C LYS A 792 37.97 5.85 12.75
N SER A 793 39.16 5.75 13.36
CA SER A 793 40.35 6.50 12.96
C SER A 793 40.97 6.09 11.62
N ILE A 794 40.47 5.01 10.99
CA ILE A 794 40.93 4.52 9.69
C ILE A 794 39.74 4.54 8.72
N SER A 795 39.74 5.54 7.82
CA SER A 795 38.85 5.60 6.66
C SER A 795 39.45 4.82 5.49
N PHE A 796 38.63 4.06 4.76
CA PHE A 796 39.09 3.25 3.63
C PHE A 796 38.61 3.84 2.30
N TYR A 797 39.54 4.08 1.38
CA TYR A 797 39.26 4.63 0.05
C TYR A 797 39.49 3.53 -1.00
N PRO A 798 38.56 3.30 -1.95
CA PRO A 798 38.84 2.63 -3.22
C PRO A 798 40.21 3.01 -3.76
N SER A 799 40.97 2.02 -4.20
CA SER A 799 42.36 2.23 -4.63
C SER A 799 42.69 1.34 -5.83
N ILE A 800 43.31 1.94 -6.84
CA ILE A 800 43.93 1.22 -7.95
C ILE A 800 45.39 1.61 -8.03
N GLY A 801 46.25 0.61 -8.25
CA GLY A 801 47.67 0.79 -8.54
C GLY A 801 48.07 0.12 -9.85
N MET A 802 49.02 0.73 -10.54
CA MET A 802 49.59 0.24 -11.80
C MET A 802 51.12 0.22 -11.74
N LYS A 803 51.74 -0.78 -12.40
CA LYS A 803 53.20 -0.94 -12.43
C LYS A 803 53.71 -1.57 -13.73
N ARG A 804 54.83 -1.05 -14.25
CA ARG A 804 55.54 -1.42 -15.50
C ARG A 804 54.77 -1.11 -16.79
N HIS A 805 55.46 -0.48 -17.74
CA HIS A 805 54.99 -0.11 -19.09
C HIS A 805 53.89 0.96 -19.16
N ASN A 806 54.17 2.03 -19.91
CA ASN A 806 53.26 3.16 -20.08
C ASN A 806 52.05 2.78 -20.96
N GLY A 807 50.92 3.47 -20.78
CA GLY A 807 49.71 3.27 -21.57
C GLY A 807 48.70 2.25 -21.01
N MET A 808 48.90 1.71 -19.79
CA MET A 808 47.81 1.01 -19.11
C MET A 808 46.63 1.96 -18.88
N HIS A 809 45.41 1.43 -18.98
CA HIS A 809 44.17 2.22 -18.91
C HIS A 809 43.07 1.42 -18.21
N VAL A 810 42.44 2.01 -17.20
CA VAL A 810 41.36 1.38 -16.42
C VAL A 810 40.23 2.38 -16.22
N ARG A 811 38.99 1.92 -16.39
CA ARG A 811 37.76 2.67 -16.08
C ARG A 811 37.18 2.17 -14.77
N VAL A 812 36.70 3.05 -13.92
CA VAL A 812 35.96 2.69 -12.69
C VAL A 812 34.45 2.88 -12.89
N ASN A 813 33.66 2.15 -12.11
CA ASN A 813 32.24 2.37 -11.90
C ASN A 813 31.98 2.30 -10.39
N PHE A 814 31.57 3.42 -9.78
CA PHE A 814 31.11 3.47 -8.39
C PHE A 814 29.59 3.22 -8.27
N GLY A 815 28.91 3.03 -9.40
CA GLY A 815 27.46 2.80 -9.52
C GLY A 815 26.76 3.74 -10.52
N GLN A 816 27.50 4.65 -11.16
CA GLN A 816 26.97 5.56 -12.20
C GLN A 816 26.45 4.81 -13.42
N GLN A 817 26.87 3.55 -13.61
CA GLN A 817 26.33 2.59 -14.56
C GLN A 817 25.93 1.32 -13.79
N PRO A 818 25.03 0.47 -14.34
CA PRO A 818 24.76 -0.85 -13.76
C PRO A 818 26.04 -1.66 -13.57
N PHE A 819 26.16 -2.33 -12.42
CA PHE A 819 27.26 -3.25 -12.14
C PHE A 819 27.10 -4.55 -12.94
N MET A 820 28.21 -5.25 -13.20
CA MET A 820 28.18 -6.60 -13.76
C MET A 820 27.85 -7.66 -12.71
N TYR A 821 28.13 -7.38 -11.42
CA TYR A 821 27.70 -8.23 -10.31
C TYR A 821 26.35 -7.80 -9.73
N ASP A 822 25.54 -8.79 -9.32
CA ASP A 822 24.28 -8.58 -8.57
C ASP A 822 24.55 -8.22 -7.10
N ILE A 823 25.07 -7.00 -6.89
CA ILE A 823 25.28 -6.41 -5.57
C ILE A 823 23.95 -6.07 -4.89
N ASP A 824 22.95 -5.65 -5.68
CA ASP A 824 21.59 -5.38 -5.21
C ASP A 824 20.95 -6.63 -4.56
N GLY A 825 21.05 -7.79 -5.21
CA GLY A 825 20.60 -9.08 -4.68
C GLY A 825 21.37 -9.51 -3.43
N LEU A 826 22.67 -9.24 -3.34
CA LEU A 826 23.47 -9.53 -2.14
C LEU A 826 23.01 -8.67 -0.95
N VAL A 827 22.87 -7.36 -1.13
CA VAL A 827 22.44 -6.44 -0.06
C VAL A 827 20.98 -6.72 0.36
N LYS A 828 20.10 -7.02 -0.60
CA LYS A 828 18.71 -7.45 -0.34
C LYS A 828 18.66 -8.76 0.47
N LYS A 829 19.56 -9.70 0.22
CA LYS A 829 19.66 -10.96 0.98
C LYS A 829 20.12 -10.71 2.42
N GLU A 830 21.14 -9.88 2.64
CA GLU A 830 21.63 -9.53 3.98
C GLU A 830 20.52 -8.88 4.81
N LYS A 831 19.83 -7.88 4.22
CA LYS A 831 18.67 -7.21 4.82
C LYS A 831 17.53 -8.17 5.14
N HIS A 832 17.21 -9.11 4.25
CA HIS A 832 16.17 -10.12 4.52
C HIS A 832 16.54 -11.06 5.67
N SER A 833 17.81 -11.46 5.79
CA SER A 833 18.28 -12.28 6.91
C SER A 833 18.10 -11.57 8.24
N LEU A 834 18.42 -10.26 8.30
CA LEU A 834 18.25 -9.44 9.50
C LEU A 834 16.77 -9.19 9.84
N LEU A 835 15.91 -8.96 8.86
CA LEU A 835 14.46 -8.82 9.08
C LEU A 835 13.83 -10.12 9.65
N ASN A 836 14.34 -11.29 9.24
CA ASN A 836 13.91 -12.55 9.83
C ASN A 836 14.35 -12.67 11.31
N GLU A 837 15.60 -12.33 11.63
CA GLU A 837 16.12 -12.29 13.02
C GLU A 837 15.30 -11.33 13.92
N ILE A 838 14.93 -10.17 13.39
CA ILE A 838 14.02 -9.23 14.07
C ILE A 838 12.65 -9.89 14.32
N SER A 839 12.07 -10.58 13.32
CA SER A 839 10.77 -11.25 13.47
C SER A 839 10.77 -12.50 14.38
N GLU A 840 11.94 -13.09 14.64
CA GLU A 840 12.12 -14.20 15.58
C GLU A 840 12.43 -13.72 17.02
N THR A 841 12.59 -12.41 17.24
CA THR A 841 12.95 -11.82 18.54
C THR A 841 11.74 -11.72 19.47
N SER A 842 11.76 -12.48 20.58
CA SER A 842 10.62 -12.56 21.52
C SER A 842 10.51 -11.36 22.48
N THR A 843 9.33 -10.74 22.50
CA THR A 843 8.92 -9.68 23.43
C THR A 843 8.75 -10.13 24.90
N ALA A 844 8.72 -11.43 25.18
CA ALA A 844 8.40 -11.97 26.51
C ALA A 844 9.39 -11.63 27.65
N ASN A 845 10.49 -10.92 27.35
CA ASN A 845 11.46 -10.42 28.32
C ASN A 845 11.28 -8.93 28.67
N LEU A 846 10.26 -8.26 28.09
CA LEU A 846 9.90 -6.89 28.43
C LEU A 846 9.33 -6.78 29.86
N GLN A 847 9.31 -5.57 30.40
CA GLN A 847 8.83 -5.28 31.77
C GLN A 847 7.83 -4.12 31.73
N PRO A 848 6.54 -4.32 32.06
CA PRO A 848 5.92 -5.60 32.44
C PRO A 848 5.97 -6.66 31.32
N PRO A 849 5.92 -7.97 31.66
CA PRO A 849 5.91 -9.03 30.67
C PRO A 849 4.57 -9.06 29.94
N LEU A 850 4.54 -8.39 28.78
CA LEU A 850 3.44 -8.39 27.82
C LEU A 850 3.81 -9.28 26.64
N ASP A 851 2.84 -9.97 26.06
CA ASP A 851 2.97 -10.51 24.71
C ASP A 851 2.88 -9.38 23.67
N GLU A 852 3.19 -9.70 22.41
CA GLU A 852 3.19 -8.74 21.30
C GLU A 852 1.82 -8.08 21.08
N ALA A 853 0.71 -8.82 21.24
CA ALA A 853 -0.63 -8.30 21.05
C ALA A 853 -1.01 -7.32 22.16
N ALA A 854 -0.79 -7.69 23.43
CA ALA A 854 -1.05 -6.83 24.58
C ALA A 854 -0.18 -5.55 24.55
N LEU A 855 1.08 -5.65 24.13
CA LEU A 855 1.95 -4.48 23.95
C LEU A 855 1.44 -3.53 22.86
N LEU A 856 1.06 -4.05 21.70
CA LEU A 856 0.51 -3.24 20.60
C LEU A 856 -0.83 -2.59 21.00
N GLN A 857 -1.70 -3.32 21.68
CA GLN A 857 -2.97 -2.81 22.20
C GLN A 857 -2.77 -1.66 23.20
N GLU A 858 -1.87 -1.81 24.18
CA GLU A 858 -1.56 -0.76 25.17
C GLU A 858 -0.99 0.50 24.49
N LEU A 859 -0.07 0.34 23.52
CA LEU A 859 0.52 1.46 22.79
C LEU A 859 -0.50 2.22 21.92
N VAL A 860 -1.42 1.51 21.26
CA VAL A 860 -2.51 2.11 20.47
C VAL A 860 -3.53 2.81 21.37
N ALA A 861 -3.95 2.17 22.47
CA ALA A 861 -4.88 2.77 23.43
C ALA A 861 -4.31 4.05 24.04
N GLN A 862 -3.04 4.02 24.48
CA GLN A 862 -2.35 5.20 24.99
C GLN A 862 -2.24 6.30 23.93
N PHE A 863 -1.86 5.98 22.68
CA PHE A 863 -1.76 6.97 21.61
C PHE A 863 -3.10 7.65 21.32
N LEU A 864 -4.20 6.89 21.22
CA LEU A 864 -5.53 7.45 20.97
C LEU A 864 -6.00 8.37 22.12
N ALA A 865 -5.77 7.98 23.38
CA ALA A 865 -6.08 8.83 24.54
C ALA A 865 -5.15 10.06 24.68
N GLN A 866 -3.89 9.92 24.27
CA GLN A 866 -2.91 11.01 24.20
C GLN A 866 -3.30 12.05 23.14
N GLU A 867 -3.74 11.63 21.95
CA GLU A 867 -4.10 12.56 20.87
C GLU A 867 -5.54 13.08 20.94
N GLY A 868 -6.31 12.63 21.93
CA GLY A 868 -7.67 13.13 22.19
C GLY A 868 -8.74 12.46 21.31
N TYR A 869 -8.43 11.33 20.69
CA TYR A 869 -9.38 10.46 20.00
C TYR A 869 -10.20 9.64 21.01
N TYR A 870 -10.85 10.33 21.97
CA TYR A 870 -11.48 9.72 23.15
C TYR A 870 -12.47 8.59 22.81
N GLU A 871 -13.40 8.85 21.89
CA GLU A 871 -14.43 7.87 21.51
C GLU A 871 -13.82 6.63 20.85
N THR A 872 -12.79 6.82 20.01
CA THR A 872 -12.02 5.75 19.39
C THR A 872 -11.22 4.95 20.42
N ALA A 873 -10.57 5.62 21.37
CA ALA A 873 -9.83 4.99 22.46
C ALA A 873 -10.74 4.13 23.34
N ARG A 874 -11.94 4.64 23.69
CA ARG A 874 -12.90 3.90 24.51
C ARG A 874 -13.44 2.67 23.76
N THR A 875 -13.89 2.82 22.52
CA THR A 875 -14.42 1.68 21.74
C THR A 875 -13.34 0.64 21.44
N PHE A 876 -12.10 1.05 21.18
CA PHE A 876 -10.97 0.13 21.07
C PHE A 876 -10.70 -0.64 22.38
N ALA A 877 -10.73 0.03 23.53
CA ALA A 877 -10.59 -0.62 24.83
C ALA A 877 -11.79 -1.54 25.19
N GLU A 878 -13.00 -1.19 24.75
CA GLU A 878 -14.21 -2.02 24.88
C GLU A 878 -14.07 -3.31 24.03
N GLU A 879 -13.64 -3.20 22.78
CA GLU A 879 -13.43 -4.33 21.85
C GLU A 879 -12.31 -5.28 22.32
N VAL A 880 -11.14 -4.76 22.68
CA VAL A 880 -10.01 -5.55 23.24
C VAL A 880 -10.42 -6.27 24.53
N ARG A 881 -11.22 -5.62 25.39
CA ARG A 881 -11.76 -6.25 26.61
C ARG A 881 -12.73 -7.39 26.29
N GLU A 882 -13.52 -7.30 25.22
CA GLU A 882 -14.46 -8.36 24.84
C GLU A 882 -13.77 -9.54 24.15
N GLU A 883 -12.78 -9.28 23.28
CA GLU A 883 -11.93 -10.31 22.69
C GLU A 883 -11.20 -11.11 23.78
N SER A 884 -10.51 -10.42 24.70
CA SER A 884 -9.78 -11.04 25.82
C SER A 884 -10.66 -11.89 26.76
N VAL A 885 -11.94 -11.57 26.90
CA VAL A 885 -12.92 -12.37 27.68
C VAL A 885 -13.42 -13.60 26.91
N THR A 886 -13.56 -13.52 25.57
CA THR A 886 -14.03 -14.65 24.75
C THR A 886 -12.99 -15.74 24.50
N LEU A 887 -11.69 -15.46 24.70
CA LEU A 887 -10.59 -16.38 24.40
C LEU A 887 -10.20 -17.35 25.54
N GLU A 888 -10.81 -17.25 26.73
CA GLU A 888 -10.44 -17.97 27.98
C GLU A 888 -8.96 -17.84 28.40
N SER A 889 -8.15 -17.02 27.71
CA SER A 889 -6.73 -16.80 27.96
C SER A 889 -6.51 -15.91 29.18
N GLY A 890 -6.67 -16.48 30.38
CA GLY A 890 -6.56 -15.82 31.70
C GLY A 890 -5.20 -15.25 32.10
N GLN A 891 -4.39 -14.81 31.13
CA GLN A 891 -3.10 -14.14 31.30
C GLN A 891 -3.08 -12.72 30.68
N SER A 892 -3.82 -12.46 29.60
CA SER A 892 -3.89 -11.12 29.02
C SER A 892 -4.88 -10.24 29.80
N ARG A 893 -4.38 -9.61 30.87
CA ARG A 893 -5.02 -8.45 31.49
C ARG A 893 -4.43 -7.20 30.86
N SER A 894 -5.25 -6.45 30.11
CA SER A 894 -4.95 -5.06 29.80
C SER A 894 -4.63 -4.30 31.10
N LEU A 895 -3.56 -3.50 31.08
CA LEU A 895 -3.14 -2.68 32.22
C LEU A 895 -3.84 -1.32 32.21
N TYR A 896 -4.41 -0.93 31.07
CA TYR A 896 -5.25 0.26 30.89
C TYR A 896 -6.57 0.14 31.68
N GLN A 897 -6.52 0.40 32.99
CA GLN A 897 -7.71 0.56 33.83
C GLN A 897 -8.33 1.94 33.58
N HIS A 898 -9.40 1.95 32.79
CA HIS A 898 -10.14 3.15 32.44
C HIS A 898 -10.90 3.72 33.67
N GLU A 899 -10.30 4.73 34.30
CA GLU A 899 -10.88 5.47 35.43
C GLU A 899 -11.96 6.46 34.93
N PRO A 900 -13.23 6.38 35.37
CA PRO A 900 -14.35 7.20 34.86
C PRO A 900 -14.23 8.72 35.07
N GLY A 901 -13.15 9.21 35.69
CA GLY A 901 -12.85 10.64 35.78
C GLY A 901 -12.16 11.20 34.51
N GLU A 902 -11.51 10.36 33.71
CA GLU A 902 -10.67 10.81 32.59
C GLU A 902 -11.47 11.27 31.35
N ASP A 903 -12.73 10.84 31.25
CA ASP A 903 -13.66 11.12 30.16
C ASP A 903 -13.85 12.62 29.94
N ILE A 904 -13.98 13.38 31.04
CA ILE A 904 -14.32 14.81 31.01
C ILE A 904 -13.17 15.60 30.41
N ASP A 905 -11.95 15.41 30.91
CA ASP A 905 -10.78 16.15 30.44
C ASP A 905 -10.37 15.75 29.02
N THR A 906 -10.51 14.46 28.66
CA THR A 906 -10.20 14.00 27.31
C THR A 906 -11.22 14.53 26.29
N ALA A 907 -12.53 14.50 26.61
CA ALA A 907 -13.56 15.13 25.78
C ALA A 907 -13.44 16.67 25.72
N ASN A 908 -12.93 17.31 26.77
CA ASN A 908 -12.65 18.76 26.77
C ASN A 908 -11.45 19.11 25.89
N ARG A 909 -10.38 18.30 25.92
CA ARG A 909 -9.23 18.40 25.01
C ARG A 909 -9.65 18.19 23.55
N GLN A 910 -10.51 17.22 23.26
CA GLN A 910 -11.07 16.97 21.93
C GLN A 910 -11.83 18.20 21.39
N LYS A 911 -12.67 18.86 22.20
CA LYS A 911 -13.38 20.11 21.81
C LYS A 911 -12.43 21.26 21.50
N ILE A 912 -11.32 21.38 22.24
CA ILE A 912 -10.28 22.38 22.00
C ILE A 912 -9.52 22.08 20.70
N ARG A 913 -9.08 20.83 20.50
CA ARG A 913 -8.37 20.38 19.29
C ARG A 913 -9.23 20.59 18.04
N ALA A 914 -10.50 20.20 18.06
CA ALA A 914 -11.46 20.44 16.98
C ALA A 914 -11.60 21.94 16.65
N ALA A 915 -11.79 22.80 17.65
CA ALA A 915 -11.90 24.24 17.44
C ALA A 915 -10.66 24.85 16.75
N ILE A 916 -9.45 24.42 17.12
CA ILE A 916 -8.20 24.88 16.48
C ILE A 916 -8.13 24.38 15.03
N LEU A 917 -8.44 23.11 14.78
CA LEU A 917 -8.40 22.51 13.43
C LEU A 917 -9.46 23.09 12.48
N GLU A 918 -10.63 23.47 12.98
CA GLU A 918 -11.67 24.21 12.24
C GLU A 918 -11.26 25.67 11.91
N GLY A 919 -10.30 26.25 12.64
CA GLY A 919 -9.93 27.67 12.53
C GLY A 919 -10.69 28.60 13.50
N ASP A 920 -11.43 28.04 14.47
CA ASP A 920 -12.20 28.77 15.49
C ASP A 920 -11.35 28.96 16.76
N MET A 921 -10.37 29.86 16.65
CA MET A 921 -9.42 30.16 17.72
C MET A 921 -10.07 30.83 18.94
N ASP A 922 -11.20 31.54 18.77
CA ASP A 922 -11.93 32.13 19.89
C ASP A 922 -12.66 31.06 20.71
N ARG A 923 -13.30 30.08 20.05
CA ARG A 923 -13.90 28.93 20.72
C ARG A 923 -12.83 28.06 21.40
N ALA A 924 -11.67 27.88 20.76
CA ALA A 924 -10.53 27.21 21.36
C ALA A 924 -10.06 27.92 22.65
N LEU A 925 -9.73 29.23 22.57
CA LEU A 925 -9.33 30.03 23.73
C LEU A 925 -10.39 30.03 24.84
N LYS A 926 -11.68 30.10 24.48
CA LYS A 926 -12.79 30.02 25.45
C LYS A 926 -12.85 28.67 26.15
N TYR A 927 -12.75 27.55 25.43
CA TYR A 927 -12.75 26.22 26.02
C TYR A 927 -11.50 25.98 26.88
N THR A 928 -10.31 26.37 26.44
CA THR A 928 -9.08 26.23 27.23
C THR A 928 -9.16 27.02 28.53
N ASN A 929 -9.65 28.27 28.52
CA ASN A 929 -9.81 29.04 29.75
C ASN A 929 -10.94 28.52 30.66
N ALA A 930 -11.96 27.86 30.10
CA ALA A 930 -13.07 27.30 30.87
C ALA A 930 -12.73 25.95 31.53
N TYR A 931 -11.96 25.10 30.86
CA TYR A 931 -11.64 23.75 31.31
C TYR A 931 -10.24 23.63 31.94
N PHE A 932 -9.25 24.38 31.43
CA PHE A 932 -7.84 24.31 31.85
C PHE A 932 -7.28 25.72 32.16
N PRO A 933 -7.88 26.47 33.11
CA PRO A 933 -7.71 27.93 33.27
C PRO A 933 -6.29 28.44 33.51
N LYS A 934 -5.34 27.57 33.88
CA LYS A 934 -3.93 27.94 34.08
C LYS A 934 -3.04 27.71 32.85
N VAL A 935 -3.40 26.81 31.93
CA VAL A 935 -2.48 26.35 30.86
C VAL A 935 -1.94 27.51 30.03
N LEU A 936 -2.79 28.48 29.67
CA LEU A 936 -2.41 29.66 28.89
C LEU A 936 -1.70 30.76 29.70
N GLN A 937 -1.77 30.70 31.04
CA GLN A 937 -1.04 31.59 31.96
C GLN A 937 0.37 31.06 32.17
N ASP A 938 0.50 29.75 32.39
CA ASP A 938 1.77 29.05 32.58
C ASP A 938 2.57 28.90 31.26
N ASN A 939 1.90 28.95 30.10
CA ASN A 939 2.50 28.83 28.77
C ASN A 939 2.18 30.04 27.86
N PRO A 940 2.70 31.25 28.14
CA PRO A 940 2.37 32.47 27.39
C PRO A 940 2.75 32.40 25.90
N HIS A 941 3.76 31.60 25.54
CA HIS A 941 4.17 31.36 24.15
C HIS A 941 3.12 30.60 23.32
N ILE A 942 2.30 29.75 23.95
CA ILE A 942 1.20 29.04 23.28
C ILE A 942 0.00 29.98 23.09
N LEU A 943 -0.27 30.83 24.10
CA LEU A 943 -1.25 31.91 23.97
C LEU A 943 -0.87 32.87 22.82
N PHE A 944 0.40 33.23 22.71
CA PHE A 944 0.93 34.02 21.59
C PHE A 944 0.70 33.31 20.24
N LYS A 945 1.08 32.03 20.10
CA LYS A 945 0.85 31.22 18.89
C LYS A 945 -0.63 31.16 18.50
N LEU A 946 -1.53 30.90 19.45
CA LEU A 946 -3.00 30.87 19.23
C LEU A 946 -3.53 32.22 18.73
N ARG A 947 -3.08 33.33 19.32
CA ARG A 947 -3.52 34.68 18.92
C ARG A 947 -2.97 35.10 17.55
N CYS A 948 -1.72 34.73 17.24
CA CYS A 948 -1.17 34.89 15.89
C CYS A 948 -1.96 34.05 14.87
N ARG A 949 -2.34 32.81 15.23
CA ARG A 949 -3.19 31.98 14.35
C ARG A 949 -4.58 32.58 14.18
N LYS A 950 -5.21 33.16 15.22
CA LYS A 950 -6.47 33.91 15.07
C LYS A 950 -6.35 35.01 14.01
N PHE A 951 -5.30 35.83 14.07
CA PHE A 951 -5.06 36.88 13.08
C PHE A 951 -4.93 36.30 11.66
N LEU A 952 -4.17 35.20 11.48
CA LEU A 952 -4.04 34.51 10.20
C LEU A 952 -5.38 33.98 9.66
N GLU A 953 -6.24 33.40 10.51
CA GLU A 953 -7.58 32.94 10.11
C GLU A 953 -8.52 34.11 9.73
N MET A 954 -8.39 35.28 10.37
CA MET A 954 -9.12 36.49 9.98
C MET A 954 -8.66 36.99 8.60
N MET A 955 -7.35 36.98 8.33
CA MET A 955 -6.80 37.33 7.01
C MET A 955 -7.24 36.37 5.90
N CYS A 956 -7.31 35.06 6.17
CA CYS A 956 -7.89 34.07 5.25
C CYS A 956 -9.34 34.43 4.89
N LYS A 957 -10.21 34.63 5.90
CA LYS A 957 -11.63 34.95 5.71
C LYS A 957 -11.85 36.19 4.83
N CYS A 958 -11.03 37.23 5.00
CA CYS A 958 -11.06 38.41 4.13
C CYS A 958 -10.77 38.05 2.66
N SER A 959 -9.71 37.27 2.41
CA SER A 959 -9.29 36.90 1.05
C SER A 959 -10.32 36.05 0.30
N ASP A 960 -11.01 35.14 1.01
CA ASP A 960 -11.98 34.24 0.41
C ASP A 960 -13.23 35.00 -0.07
N SER A 961 -13.72 35.97 0.71
CA SER A 961 -14.83 36.86 0.31
C SER A 961 -14.51 37.71 -0.94
N SER A 962 -13.24 38.09 -1.14
CA SER A 962 -12.82 38.87 -2.32
C SER A 962 -12.88 38.07 -3.64
N SER A 963 -12.68 36.76 -3.56
CA SER A 963 -12.65 35.87 -4.75
C SER A 963 -14.03 35.60 -5.35
N ALA A 964 -15.09 35.60 -4.52
CA ALA A 964 -16.47 35.46 -4.98
C ALA A 964 -16.88 36.64 -5.88
N ALA A 965 -16.64 37.87 -5.43
CA ALA A 965 -17.03 39.10 -6.12
C ALA A 965 -16.28 39.35 -7.45
N THR A 966 -15.17 38.66 -7.70
CA THR A 966 -14.42 38.76 -8.97
C THR A 966 -14.88 37.78 -10.04
N THR A 967 -15.58 36.70 -9.67
CA THR A 967 -15.94 35.61 -10.60
C THR A 967 -17.09 35.99 -11.54
N GLU A 968 -18.05 36.81 -11.10
CA GLU A 968 -19.18 37.22 -11.96
C GLU A 968 -18.78 38.23 -13.06
N ARG A 969 -17.79 39.10 -12.81
CA ARG A 969 -17.37 40.14 -13.76
C ARG A 969 -16.77 39.62 -15.08
N VAL A 970 -16.39 38.35 -15.15
CA VAL A 970 -15.72 37.76 -16.32
C VAL A 970 -16.74 37.32 -17.40
N LYS A 971 -18.05 37.32 -17.11
CA LYS A 971 -19.11 36.96 -18.07
C LYS A 971 -19.63 38.11 -18.93
N ASP A 972 -19.31 39.37 -18.59
CA ASP A 972 -19.95 40.56 -19.16
C ASP A 972 -19.04 41.33 -20.14
N SER A 973 -18.05 40.66 -20.75
CA SER A 973 -17.13 41.27 -21.72
C SER A 973 -16.61 40.25 -22.75
N GLY A 974 -17.52 39.74 -23.59
CA GLY A 974 -17.21 38.87 -24.72
C GLY A 974 -18.06 39.22 -25.93
N GLU A 975 -17.58 40.13 -26.78
CA GLU A 975 -18.20 40.44 -28.07
C GLU A 975 -17.83 39.37 -29.10
N GLU A 976 -18.77 38.48 -29.44
CA GLU A 976 -18.71 37.70 -30.67
C GLU A 976 -19.90 38.05 -31.57
N MET A 977 -19.65 38.22 -32.88
CA MET A 977 -20.67 38.57 -33.85
C MET A 977 -21.34 37.30 -34.40
N GLU A 978 -22.62 37.11 -34.13
CA GLU A 978 -23.47 36.23 -34.93
C GLU A 978 -24.46 37.05 -35.77
N VAL A 979 -24.85 36.49 -36.92
CA VAL A 979 -25.67 37.16 -37.95
C VAL A 979 -27.02 36.46 -38.07
N ASP A 980 -28.07 37.24 -37.79
CA ASP A 980 -29.46 37.15 -38.28
C ASP A 980 -29.96 35.81 -38.86
N ASP A 981 -30.94 35.18 -38.19
CA ASP A 981 -32.07 34.56 -38.91
C ASP A 981 -33.35 34.42 -38.04
N GLY A 982 -34.28 35.35 -38.20
CA GLY A 982 -35.73 35.08 -38.39
C GLY A 982 -36.64 34.35 -37.36
N TYR A 983 -37.59 35.12 -36.81
CA TYR A 983 -39.05 34.82 -36.70
C TYR A 983 -39.70 33.95 -35.57
N SER A 984 -40.53 34.66 -34.77
CA SER A 984 -41.99 34.41 -34.53
C SER A 984 -42.49 33.72 -33.24
N ASP A 985 -43.19 34.53 -32.42
CA ASP A 985 -44.43 34.36 -31.62
C ASP A 985 -44.85 32.99 -30.98
N GLY A 986 -45.40 32.95 -29.75
CA GLY A 986 -45.63 34.07 -28.81
C GLY A 986 -46.58 33.79 -27.62
N GLU A 987 -46.72 34.84 -26.78
CA GLU A 987 -47.73 35.17 -25.75
C GLU A 987 -47.98 34.31 -24.47
N GLY A 988 -47.97 35.02 -23.32
CA GLY A 988 -48.63 34.66 -22.05
C GLY A 988 -47.70 34.28 -20.87
N MET A 989 -47.90 34.73 -19.62
CA MET A 989 -48.82 35.73 -19.05
C MET A 989 -48.42 36.03 -17.56
N GLU A 990 -48.24 37.31 -17.18
CA GLU A 990 -48.25 37.88 -15.79
C GLU A 990 -47.22 37.30 -14.75
N THR A 991 -46.70 38.01 -13.73
CA THR A 991 -46.81 39.42 -13.26
C THR A 991 -45.48 39.84 -12.56
N GLU A 992 -45.36 41.10 -12.12
CA GLU A 992 -44.15 41.72 -11.56
C GLU A 992 -43.73 41.22 -10.15
N GLU A 993 -42.43 41.05 -9.91
CA GLU A 993 -41.78 41.43 -8.64
C GLU A 993 -40.30 41.85 -8.88
N SER A 994 -39.67 42.52 -7.91
CA SER A 994 -38.49 43.37 -8.14
C SER A 994 -37.14 42.65 -8.34
N ALA A 995 -36.32 43.16 -9.28
CA ALA A 995 -34.95 42.70 -9.53
C ALA A 995 -33.98 42.99 -8.35
N PRO A 996 -32.96 42.14 -8.10
CA PRO A 996 -32.08 42.25 -6.94
C PRO A 996 -30.91 43.24 -7.15
N THR A 997 -30.67 44.08 -6.14
CA THR A 997 -29.45 44.92 -6.03
C THR A 997 -28.47 44.30 -5.02
N THR A 998 -27.46 43.56 -5.49
CA THR A 998 -26.53 42.81 -4.62
C THR A 998 -25.06 43.27 -4.69
N THR A 999 -24.65 44.03 -5.71
CA THR A 999 -23.23 44.36 -5.96
C THR A 999 -22.57 45.31 -4.94
N ALA A 1000 -23.34 45.99 -4.09
CA ALA A 1000 -22.82 46.91 -3.07
C ALA A 1000 -22.54 46.23 -1.71
N ASP A 1001 -23.29 45.18 -1.38
CA ASP A 1001 -23.34 44.60 -0.03
C ASP A 1001 -22.08 43.79 0.31
N ASP A 1002 -21.57 43.00 -0.65
CA ASP A 1002 -20.37 42.18 -0.43
C ASP A 1002 -19.07 42.99 -0.40
N SER A 1003 -19.05 44.15 -1.08
CA SER A 1003 -17.93 45.11 -0.99
C SER A 1003 -17.87 45.79 0.38
N ALA A 1004 -19.00 45.97 1.07
CA ALA A 1004 -19.04 46.46 2.45
C ALA A 1004 -18.52 45.39 3.41
N LYS A 1005 -19.04 44.16 3.34
CA LYS A 1005 -18.63 43.02 4.19
C LYS A 1005 -17.12 42.77 4.14
N PHE A 1006 -16.51 42.84 2.95
CA PHE A 1006 -15.05 42.72 2.82
C PHE A 1006 -14.29 43.83 3.56
N HIS A 1007 -14.77 45.09 3.48
CA HIS A 1007 -14.14 46.22 4.17
C HIS A 1007 -14.28 46.14 5.69
N ASP A 1008 -15.44 45.69 6.18
CA ASP A 1008 -15.70 45.50 7.62
C ASP A 1008 -14.82 44.38 8.20
N LEU A 1009 -14.76 43.21 7.54
CA LEU A 1009 -13.91 42.08 7.96
C LEU A 1009 -12.42 42.45 7.97
N LEU A 1010 -11.94 43.18 6.95
CA LEU A 1010 -10.56 43.66 6.90
C LEU A 1010 -10.28 44.68 8.01
N THR A 1011 -11.24 45.54 8.33
CA THR A 1011 -11.14 46.50 9.43
C THR A 1011 -11.06 45.80 10.79
N GLU A 1012 -11.85 44.75 11.02
CA GLU A 1012 -11.78 43.92 12.23
C GLU A 1012 -10.42 43.23 12.35
N ALA A 1013 -9.92 42.64 11.26
CA ALA A 1013 -8.60 41.98 11.23
C ALA A 1013 -7.45 42.96 11.55
N VAL A 1014 -7.48 44.17 10.99
CA VAL A 1014 -6.48 45.21 11.25
C VAL A 1014 -6.55 45.70 12.70
N GLN A 1015 -7.73 45.91 13.26
CA GLN A 1015 -7.90 46.30 14.67
C GLN A 1015 -7.38 45.19 15.62
N TYR A 1016 -7.70 43.93 15.34
CA TYR A 1016 -7.17 42.81 16.11
C TYR A 1016 -5.64 42.70 16.03
N GLY A 1017 -5.06 42.91 14.85
CA GLY A 1017 -3.61 42.95 14.65
C GLY A 1017 -2.92 44.09 15.40
N GLN A 1018 -3.52 45.28 15.43
CA GLN A 1018 -3.02 46.41 16.22
C GLN A 1018 -3.00 46.10 17.72
N GLN A 1019 -4.08 45.54 18.27
CA GLN A 1019 -4.13 45.12 19.67
C GLN A 1019 -3.11 44.00 19.95
N LEU A 1020 -2.98 43.02 19.06
CA LEU A 1020 -1.99 41.94 19.19
C LEU A 1020 -0.55 42.47 19.24
N ARG A 1021 -0.24 43.52 18.47
CA ARG A 1021 1.07 44.19 18.51
C ARG A 1021 1.30 44.99 19.80
N MET A 1022 0.24 45.54 20.40
CA MET A 1022 0.34 46.22 21.70
C MET A 1022 0.53 45.25 22.87
N ASP A 1023 -0.06 44.06 22.79
CA ASP A 1023 -0.01 43.05 23.83
C ASP A 1023 1.35 42.29 23.88
N TYR A 1024 2.12 42.30 22.78
CA TYR A 1024 3.44 41.68 22.67
C TYR A 1024 4.48 42.67 22.09
N PRO A 1025 4.93 43.68 22.87
CA PRO A 1025 5.83 44.73 22.39
C PRO A 1025 7.30 44.30 22.27
N SER A 1026 7.70 43.22 22.96
CA SER A 1026 9.03 42.62 22.92
C SER A 1026 8.96 41.11 23.18
N ASP A 1027 10.01 40.39 22.78
CA ASP A 1027 10.11 38.93 22.89
C ASP A 1027 10.14 38.44 24.36
N GLU A 1028 10.49 39.34 25.29
CA GLU A 1028 10.52 39.11 26.75
C GLU A 1028 9.15 38.72 27.33
N TYR A 1029 8.05 39.02 26.63
CA TYR A 1029 6.68 38.65 27.02
C TYR A 1029 6.23 37.30 26.43
N GLY A 1030 7.15 36.48 25.91
CA GLY A 1030 6.86 35.19 25.28
C GLY A 1030 6.25 35.31 23.88
N GLY A 1031 6.39 36.47 23.24
CA GLY A 1031 6.11 36.67 21.83
C GLY A 1031 7.35 36.47 20.96
N ASP A 1032 7.13 36.54 19.65
CA ASP A 1032 8.19 36.62 18.62
C ASP A 1032 7.88 37.83 17.73
N LYS A 1033 8.67 38.89 17.89
CA LYS A 1033 8.51 40.14 17.16
C LYS A 1033 8.78 39.98 15.67
N GLN A 1034 9.72 39.13 15.27
CA GLN A 1034 9.98 38.89 13.85
C GLN A 1034 8.79 38.18 13.23
N TYR A 1035 8.25 37.15 13.88
CA TYR A 1035 7.03 36.47 13.43
C TYR A 1035 5.81 37.40 13.38
N LEU A 1036 5.68 38.36 14.32
CA LEU A 1036 4.64 39.39 14.24
C LEU A 1036 4.82 40.31 13.03
N ASP A 1037 6.02 40.83 12.77
CA ASP A 1037 6.28 41.68 11.60
C ASP A 1037 6.08 40.90 10.28
N ASP A 1038 6.49 39.62 10.23
CA ASP A 1038 6.26 38.69 9.12
C ASP A 1038 4.77 38.47 8.84
N ILE A 1039 3.93 38.16 9.84
CA ILE A 1039 2.48 37.96 9.62
C ILE A 1039 1.73 39.28 9.38
N PHE A 1040 2.13 40.40 10.01
CA PHE A 1040 1.50 41.69 9.73
C PHE A 1040 1.84 42.23 8.34
N SER A 1041 2.94 41.79 7.72
CA SER A 1041 3.24 42.09 6.30
C SER A 1041 2.10 41.69 5.35
N LEU A 1042 1.31 40.66 5.71
CA LEU A 1042 0.21 40.12 4.91
C LEU A 1042 -0.89 41.17 4.62
N VAL A 1043 -1.06 42.16 5.51
CA VAL A 1043 -2.04 43.26 5.34
C VAL A 1043 -1.69 44.16 4.15
N ALA A 1044 -0.42 44.21 3.74
CA ALA A 1044 0.04 45.02 2.61
C ALA A 1044 -0.26 44.41 1.23
N TYR A 1045 -0.85 43.20 1.17
CA TYR A 1045 -1.12 42.47 -0.07
C TYR A 1045 -2.63 42.35 -0.34
N PRO A 1046 -3.12 42.73 -1.54
CA PRO A 1046 -4.52 42.52 -1.92
C PRO A 1046 -4.98 41.05 -1.88
N ASP A 1047 -4.04 40.12 -2.10
CA ASP A 1047 -4.18 38.71 -1.73
C ASP A 1047 -3.05 38.34 -0.74
N PRO A 1048 -3.36 38.11 0.55
CA PRO A 1048 -2.42 37.64 1.56
C PRO A 1048 -1.63 36.38 1.18
N ARG A 1049 -2.24 35.46 0.40
CA ARG A 1049 -1.58 34.21 -0.02
C ARG A 1049 -0.44 34.46 -1.01
N SER A 1050 -0.44 35.62 -1.67
CA SER A 1050 0.58 36.06 -2.63
C SER A 1050 1.77 36.81 -2.02
N SER A 1051 1.87 36.87 -0.68
CA SER A 1051 3.03 37.40 0.06
C SER A 1051 4.17 36.37 0.14
N VAL A 1052 5.40 36.84 0.34
CA VAL A 1052 6.55 36.00 0.76
C VAL A 1052 6.26 35.24 2.08
N HIS A 1053 5.44 35.80 2.98
CA HIS A 1053 5.01 35.16 4.23
C HIS A 1053 3.67 34.41 4.11
N GLY A 1054 3.10 34.30 2.90
CA GLY A 1054 1.80 33.65 2.65
C GLY A 1054 1.76 32.17 3.09
N HIS A 1055 2.91 31.53 3.23
CA HIS A 1055 3.05 30.16 3.75
C HIS A 1055 2.59 30.00 5.21
N HIS A 1056 2.51 31.07 6.01
CA HIS A 1056 1.94 31.01 7.37
C HIS A 1056 0.41 30.83 7.39
N LEU A 1057 -0.29 31.12 6.28
CA LEU A 1057 -1.75 30.96 6.17
C LEU A 1057 -2.17 29.48 6.00
N ASP A 1058 -1.23 28.61 5.61
CA ASP A 1058 -1.44 27.17 5.42
C ASP A 1058 -2.15 26.52 6.64
N ALA A 1059 -3.12 25.65 6.37
CA ALA A 1059 -3.92 24.97 7.39
C ALA A 1059 -3.09 24.14 8.39
N SER A 1060 -1.90 23.65 8.04
CA SER A 1060 -1.07 22.89 8.99
C SER A 1060 -0.59 23.73 10.17
N GLY A 1061 -0.59 25.07 10.07
CA GLY A 1061 -0.31 25.95 11.19
C GLY A 1061 -1.35 25.83 12.32
N ARG A 1062 -2.52 25.25 12.04
CA ARG A 1062 -3.50 24.84 13.07
C ARG A 1062 -3.03 23.61 13.84
N VAL A 1063 -2.47 22.61 13.15
CA VAL A 1063 -2.06 21.32 13.72
C VAL A 1063 -0.98 21.52 14.77
N ALA A 1064 0.16 22.13 14.42
CA ALA A 1064 1.26 22.37 15.35
C ALA A 1064 0.84 23.17 16.61
N VAL A 1065 -0.06 24.14 16.47
CA VAL A 1065 -0.59 24.93 17.61
C VAL A 1065 -1.59 24.14 18.45
N ALA A 1066 -2.35 23.22 17.83
CA ALA A 1066 -3.19 22.27 18.55
C ALA A 1066 -2.35 21.23 19.31
N ASP A 1067 -1.22 20.79 18.76
CA ASP A 1067 -0.31 19.81 19.38
C ASP A 1067 0.45 20.42 20.56
N ASP A 1068 1.04 21.62 20.38
CA ASP A 1068 1.67 22.41 21.46
C ASP A 1068 0.71 22.56 22.65
N LEU A 1069 -0.54 22.96 22.38
CA LEU A 1069 -1.55 23.14 23.42
C LEU A 1069 -1.99 21.81 24.03
N ASN A 1070 -2.14 20.75 23.23
CA ASN A 1070 -2.51 19.41 23.72
C ASN A 1070 -1.45 18.89 24.72
N ALA A 1071 -0.17 19.04 24.38
CA ALA A 1071 0.96 18.69 25.23
C ALA A 1071 0.99 19.54 26.52
N ALA A 1072 0.73 20.85 26.44
CA ALA A 1072 0.68 21.71 27.62
C ALA A 1072 -0.50 21.39 28.56
N ILE A 1073 -1.66 21.01 28.01
CA ILE A 1073 -2.79 20.52 28.83
C ILE A 1073 -2.39 19.19 29.50
N LEU A 1074 -1.82 18.23 28.77
CA LEU A 1074 -1.35 16.95 29.32
C LEU A 1074 -0.38 17.15 30.50
N VAL A 1075 0.62 18.03 30.35
CA VAL A 1075 1.58 18.35 31.42
C VAL A 1075 0.88 19.00 32.62
N SER A 1076 -0.12 19.87 32.41
CA SER A 1076 -0.90 20.45 33.51
C SER A 1076 -1.76 19.44 34.28
N LEU A 1077 -2.09 18.31 33.65
CA LEU A 1077 -2.76 17.15 34.25
C LEU A 1077 -1.78 16.11 34.81
N GLY A 1078 -0.46 16.39 34.80
CA GLY A 1078 0.58 15.46 35.26
C GLY A 1078 0.87 14.29 34.31
N LYS A 1079 0.37 14.32 33.08
CA LYS A 1079 0.57 13.29 32.05
C LYS A 1079 1.76 13.62 31.13
N SER A 1080 2.24 12.62 30.39
CA SER A 1080 3.34 12.78 29.41
C SER A 1080 2.97 13.75 28.28
N SER A 1081 3.94 14.54 27.81
CA SER A 1081 3.79 15.42 26.64
C SER A 1081 3.99 14.74 25.28
N THR A 1082 4.46 13.48 25.26
CA THR A 1082 4.60 12.61 24.08
C THR A 1082 4.08 11.20 24.38
N ALA A 1083 3.51 10.54 23.37
CA ALA A 1083 3.02 9.17 23.51
C ALA A 1083 4.17 8.16 23.65
N ALA A 1084 3.88 7.01 24.26
CA ALA A 1084 4.86 5.91 24.34
C ALA A 1084 5.27 5.41 22.94
N LEU A 1085 4.34 5.37 21.98
CA LEU A 1085 4.61 4.96 20.59
C LEU A 1085 5.63 5.89 19.89
N GLU A 1086 5.43 7.21 19.97
CA GLU A 1086 6.38 8.22 19.47
C GLU A 1086 7.75 8.11 20.15
N THR A 1087 7.74 7.83 21.46
CA THR A 1087 8.94 7.71 22.29
C THR A 1087 9.73 6.46 21.93
N ILE A 1088 9.06 5.33 21.71
CA ILE A 1088 9.67 4.08 21.22
C ILE A 1088 10.26 4.30 19.84
N TYR A 1089 9.49 4.84 18.88
CA TYR A 1089 10.00 5.15 17.54
C TYR A 1089 11.25 6.04 17.57
N SER A 1090 11.23 7.12 18.37
CA SER A 1090 12.38 8.01 18.55
C SER A 1090 13.61 7.29 19.14
N GLN A 1091 13.40 6.36 20.09
CA GLN A 1091 14.45 5.53 20.66
C GLN A 1091 14.98 4.49 19.67
N THR A 1092 14.11 3.85 18.86
CA THR A 1092 14.52 2.90 17.83
C THR A 1092 15.31 3.60 16.73
N GLU A 1093 14.91 4.80 16.28
CA GLU A 1093 15.68 5.64 15.34
C GLU A 1093 17.08 5.99 15.89
N ALA A 1094 17.18 6.33 17.18
CA ALA A 1094 18.46 6.58 17.84
C ALA A 1094 19.35 5.33 17.93
N LEU A 1095 18.79 4.19 18.35
CA LEU A 1095 19.51 2.92 18.47
C LEU A 1095 19.94 2.36 17.10
N VAL A 1096 19.11 2.50 16.07
CA VAL A 1096 19.47 2.09 14.69
C VAL A 1096 20.53 3.00 14.09
N ASN A 1097 20.60 4.29 14.47
CA ASN A 1097 21.77 5.13 14.16
C ASN A 1097 23.04 4.57 14.82
N GLU A 1098 23.05 4.36 16.14
CA GLU A 1098 24.21 3.84 16.88
C GLU A 1098 24.69 2.48 16.32
N LEU A 1099 23.76 1.56 16.07
CA LEU A 1099 24.02 0.25 15.46
C LEU A 1099 24.48 0.31 13.99
N SER A 1100 24.40 1.48 13.34
CA SER A 1100 24.89 1.68 11.96
C SER A 1100 26.32 2.22 11.88
N GLU A 1101 26.83 2.90 12.91
CA GLU A 1101 28.03 3.76 12.79
C GLU A 1101 29.31 3.04 12.32
N ASP A 1102 29.58 1.85 12.84
CA ASP A 1102 30.72 1.01 12.40
C ASP A 1102 30.35 0.00 11.30
N GLY A 1103 29.18 0.19 10.69
CA GLY A 1103 28.61 -0.70 9.67
C GLY A 1103 27.91 -1.93 10.23
N GLY A 1104 27.41 -1.86 11.47
CA GLY A 1104 26.63 -2.91 12.10
C GLY A 1104 25.24 -3.10 11.46
N ALA A 1105 24.42 -3.97 12.06
CA ALA A 1105 23.11 -4.35 11.54
C ALA A 1105 22.18 -3.16 11.23
N GLY A 1106 22.29 -2.05 11.99
CA GLY A 1106 21.50 -0.84 11.78
C GLY A 1106 21.70 -0.18 10.41
N ALA A 1107 22.79 -0.47 9.70
CA ALA A 1107 23.05 0.08 8.36
C ALA A 1107 22.05 -0.40 7.30
N PHE A 1108 21.49 -1.61 7.46
CA PHE A 1108 20.51 -2.18 6.52
C PHE A 1108 19.07 -1.78 6.83
N ILE A 1109 18.80 -1.29 8.05
CA ILE A 1109 17.46 -0.96 8.54
C ILE A 1109 17.21 0.55 8.44
N ASN A 1110 16.14 0.92 7.78
CA ASN A 1110 15.67 2.28 7.61
C ASN A 1110 14.19 2.31 8.02
N ILE A 1111 13.92 2.66 9.27
CA ILE A 1111 12.61 2.43 9.91
C ILE A 1111 11.48 3.05 9.10
N ARG A 1112 11.71 4.27 8.57
CA ARG A 1112 10.78 4.97 7.68
C ARG A 1112 10.46 4.20 6.38
N SER A 1113 11.43 3.58 5.72
CA SER A 1113 11.20 2.84 4.44
C SER A 1113 10.90 1.35 4.60
N ASP A 1114 11.04 0.81 5.81
CA ASP A 1114 11.00 -0.63 6.06
C ASP A 1114 9.77 -1.05 6.89
N PHE A 1115 9.25 -0.13 7.70
CA PHE A 1115 8.12 -0.38 8.59
C PHE A 1115 6.98 0.67 8.50
N LEU A 1116 7.20 1.83 7.85
CA LEU A 1116 6.27 2.96 7.86
C LEU A 1116 5.82 3.48 6.47
N SER A 1117 6.29 2.88 5.36
CA SER A 1117 6.05 3.35 3.97
C SER A 1117 5.28 2.38 3.09
#